data_AF-A0A9P1G9F8-F1
#
_entry.id   AF-A0A9P1G9F8-F1
#
_cell.length_a   1.000
_cell.length_b   1.000
_cell.length_c   1.000
_cell.angle_alpha   90.00
_cell.angle_beta   90.00
_cell.angle_gamma   90.00
#
_symmetry.space_group_name_H-M   'P 1'
#
loop_
_entity.id
_entity.type
_entity.pdbx_description
1 polymer ?
#
loop_
_entity_poly.entity_id
_entity_poly.type
_entity_poly.pdbx_seq_one_letter_code
_entity_poly.pdbx_strand_id
1 'polypeptide(L)'
;MMSSLAAALRRICMPKPASGKLEVSQEIHRQFKAGGQQRKCLLDMLVKSKGNKEVFLKTIEHQQKKSRKNNLHVEKGFYTKANMKKDLGWDADRIKAAVKYCADPRRAKTHVRRDKYQSHIKEYWVDVQTTGSFDDENEETFVDKTTGEGQAASFDLGLPATDPCAAARGEDEPEPVDTDHEVDDDMDDGTSSRMSRTRVPPRSEVQKEHALEAIENVGTVMSQLLKVQSRMEIARDKLSNIDGNEAQESMAKVEKFRTSLMKLHDELADLKSFFDGHMSDDAFDDGTILKAPRAASATPKAKAKSKAAPKKRSKKAAPVEDEEEAPPTTRGRGKPLQGDDDDRLSASAWLPSRAGFPASTVCEINFDRQFYLREGIKFDLGNRSLQKSPRPPPEAPAPAKFKSGPAAKALAKAVASGATWLWSWFWGYQKLKLAPLPGHFGKSFHTLFVHNFADYGLAADIPLSFYDVGLKGKHPALALSDIVKCFDQKNKLEVLTQGHGEREFKQFWETWRLVQPKHPIFETHRGREEQCIPVCVHCDEGTTLKKRSIMIIQVEPLMGKGTRKRKSTQDEPGCNLLGSSVTNRVLWSVMLSRVYSGKKLGNKPLLKLIDHLATQLSGAFYNGFDLARESKKIYMVPIAMKGDWPALAKVGTLLRHFGWQVKSGNGGGHGICHLCQADRPSFENWHDVSWANMCKMHNGCLLPWVREPGLLAAVPIPDEYKAEFFRFDIFHALHKGLMADMAANAIVCCFDGEVFGAGSFERLCDVCFAELKEFCRSHSMTLHMSGLTRTLLGFMRSSDYPTGNWFKGADTVCILAFLESRIAESLADLDDSAKSLFSEIYEMIAAANSFMRCIYHSALWLTSDERDHLLISGHKCVNYFHKCAQRAFDAHVTRWKYMPKIHLFGEILFFLERDKRRNIPSLNPLSFCTQQDEDFVGRIAVLSRAVSVRTVHSRTIGRYLVSLASSW
;
A
#
# COMPACT_ATOMS: atom_id res chain seq x y z
N MET A 1 -29.10 24.79 32.96
CA MET A 1 -28.23 23.61 32.72
C MET A 1 -26.84 23.79 33.34
N MET A 2 -25.99 24.71 32.85
CA MET A 2 -24.59 24.96 33.31
C MET A 2 -24.30 24.76 34.81
N SER A 3 -25.09 25.39 35.70
CA SER A 3 -24.88 25.31 37.16
C SER A 3 -24.87 23.87 37.72
N SER A 4 -25.72 22.99 37.18
CA SER A 4 -25.77 21.58 37.57
C SER A 4 -24.51 20.82 37.14
N LEU A 5 -23.99 21.08 35.94
CA LEU A 5 -22.74 20.48 35.46
C LEU A 5 -21.52 20.98 36.25
N ALA A 6 -21.49 22.26 36.66
CA ALA A 6 -20.47 22.76 37.58
C ALA A 6 -20.54 22.10 38.97
N ALA A 7 -21.74 21.73 39.44
CA ALA A 7 -21.92 20.95 40.66
C ALA A 7 -21.58 19.45 40.49
N ALA A 8 -21.72 18.90 39.29
CA ALA A 8 -21.23 17.55 38.95
C ALA A 8 -19.69 17.52 38.90
N LEU A 9 -19.05 18.48 38.22
CA LEU A 9 -17.60 18.60 38.16
C LEU A 9 -16.97 18.74 39.55
N ARG A 10 -17.56 19.56 40.43
CA ARG A 10 -17.16 19.67 41.85
C ARG A 10 -17.18 18.32 42.58
N ARG A 11 -18.18 17.47 42.34
CA ARG A 11 -18.31 16.15 43.00
C ARG A 11 -17.32 15.11 42.47
N ILE A 12 -16.90 15.22 41.21
CA ILE A 12 -15.90 14.33 40.59
C ILE A 12 -14.48 14.75 40.98
N CYS A 13 -14.21 16.07 41.02
CA CYS A 13 -12.86 16.62 41.18
C CYS A 13 -12.49 17.02 42.63
N MET A 14 -13.26 16.62 43.64
CA MET A 14 -12.95 16.83 45.06
C MET A 14 -12.94 15.51 45.84
N PRO A 15 -12.14 15.38 46.91
CA PRO A 15 -12.06 14.16 47.70
C PRO A 15 -13.39 13.87 48.40
N LYS A 16 -13.79 12.60 48.49
CA LYS A 16 -15.04 12.20 49.11
C LYS A 16 -15.01 12.44 50.63
N PRO A 17 -16.02 13.10 51.24
CA PRO A 17 -16.03 13.42 52.67
C PRO A 17 -15.84 12.21 53.59
N ALA A 18 -16.36 11.04 53.21
CA ALA A 18 -16.31 9.82 54.02
C ALA A 18 -15.04 8.96 53.84
N SER A 19 -14.15 9.28 52.89
CA SER A 19 -12.99 8.40 52.60
C SER A 19 -11.72 9.09 52.12
N GLY A 20 -11.73 10.42 51.90
CA GLY A 20 -10.56 11.20 51.46
C GLY A 20 -10.06 10.92 50.04
N LYS A 21 -10.46 9.80 49.42
CA LYS A 21 -10.03 9.40 48.07
C LYS A 21 -10.62 10.32 47.00
N LEU A 22 -9.79 10.65 46.02
CA LEU A 22 -10.17 11.34 44.78
C LEU A 22 -10.74 10.33 43.76
N GLU A 23 -11.65 10.76 42.89
CA GLU A 23 -12.12 9.97 41.73
C GLU A 23 -11.36 10.29 40.43
N VAL A 24 -10.41 11.23 40.49
CA VAL A 24 -9.56 11.69 39.39
C VAL A 24 -8.09 11.65 39.84
N SER A 25 -7.15 11.69 38.90
CA SER A 25 -5.73 11.80 39.24
C SER A 25 -5.44 13.07 40.06
N GLN A 26 -4.38 13.04 40.87
CA GLN A 26 -3.98 14.20 41.69
C GLN A 26 -3.74 15.46 40.85
N GLU A 27 -3.29 15.30 39.60
CA GLU A 27 -3.07 16.43 38.70
C GLU A 27 -4.38 17.04 38.18
N ILE A 28 -5.38 16.24 37.84
CA ILE A 28 -6.72 16.76 37.49
C ILE A 28 -7.36 17.44 38.71
N HIS A 29 -7.10 16.96 39.93
CA HIS A 29 -7.49 17.67 41.16
C HIS A 29 -6.74 19.01 41.33
N ARG A 30 -5.43 19.06 41.01
CA ARG A 30 -4.62 20.29 41.01
C ARG A 30 -5.16 21.30 39.99
N GLN A 31 -5.40 20.90 38.74
CA GLN A 31 -6.00 21.75 37.71
C GLN A 31 -7.39 22.25 38.10
N PHE A 32 -8.23 21.38 38.68
CA PHE A 32 -9.52 21.79 39.19
C PHE A 32 -9.41 22.80 40.34
N LYS A 33 -8.41 22.67 41.23
CA LYS A 33 -8.12 23.62 42.31
C LYS A 33 -7.58 24.96 41.81
N ALA A 34 -6.65 24.95 40.86
CA ALA A 34 -6.06 26.15 40.24
C ALA A 34 -7.13 27.09 39.66
N GLY A 35 -8.24 26.53 39.18
CA GLY A 35 -9.43 27.31 38.84
C GLY A 35 -9.33 27.93 37.45
N GLY A 36 -9.82 29.17 37.32
CA GLY A 36 -9.75 29.97 36.09
C GLY A 36 -10.07 29.19 34.80
N GLN A 37 -9.17 29.31 33.83
CA GLN A 37 -9.25 28.66 32.52
C GLN A 37 -9.17 27.13 32.61
N GLN A 38 -8.31 26.56 33.47
CA GLN A 38 -8.18 25.10 33.60
C GLN A 38 -9.48 24.45 34.09
N ARG A 39 -10.15 25.05 35.08
CA ARG A 39 -11.49 24.59 35.54
C ARG A 39 -12.55 24.77 34.45
N LYS A 40 -12.44 25.78 33.58
CA LYS A 40 -13.32 25.95 32.42
C LYS A 40 -13.10 24.85 31.38
N CYS A 41 -11.86 24.51 31.03
CA CYS A 41 -11.53 23.41 30.13
C CYS A 41 -12.09 22.07 30.63
N LEU A 42 -11.94 21.76 31.92
CA LEU A 42 -12.54 20.56 32.54
C LEU A 42 -14.07 20.57 32.50
N LEU A 43 -14.71 21.74 32.63
CA LEU A 43 -16.17 21.88 32.48
C LEU A 43 -16.62 21.69 31.03
N ASP A 44 -15.91 22.27 30.07
CA ASP A 44 -16.19 22.13 28.64
C ASP A 44 -15.99 20.68 28.17
N MET A 45 -15.03 19.94 28.74
CA MET A 45 -14.91 18.49 28.57
C MET A 45 -16.11 17.73 29.14
N LEU A 46 -16.55 18.03 30.36
CA LEU A 46 -17.74 17.40 30.95
C LEU A 46 -19.03 17.71 30.15
N VAL A 47 -19.13 18.90 29.56
CA VAL A 47 -20.19 19.27 28.62
C VAL A 47 -20.11 18.44 27.32
N LYS A 48 -18.92 18.27 26.73
CA LYS A 48 -18.70 17.39 25.56
C LYS A 48 -19.08 15.93 25.87
N SER A 49 -18.78 15.44 27.07
CA SER A 49 -19.22 14.13 27.58
C SER A 49 -20.72 14.07 27.95
N LYS A 50 -21.53 15.09 27.63
CA LYS A 50 -22.96 15.22 27.98
C LYS A 50 -23.27 15.04 29.47
N GLY A 51 -22.32 15.35 30.35
CA GLY A 51 -22.41 15.12 31.79
C GLY A 51 -22.18 13.67 32.24
N ASN A 52 -21.91 12.72 31.33
CA ASN A 52 -21.58 11.34 31.70
C ASN A 52 -20.19 11.28 32.34
N LYS A 53 -20.15 10.83 33.60
CA LYS A 53 -18.95 10.71 34.43
C LYS A 53 -17.90 9.77 33.85
N GLU A 54 -18.27 8.59 33.38
CA GLU A 54 -17.32 7.58 32.91
C GLU A 54 -16.69 7.97 31.58
N VAL A 55 -17.48 8.56 30.68
CA VAL A 55 -16.99 9.10 29.41
C VAL A 55 -16.03 10.26 29.68
N PHE A 56 -16.33 11.13 30.65
CA PHE A 56 -15.42 12.20 31.09
C PHE A 56 -14.09 11.63 31.64
N LEU A 57 -14.14 10.67 32.56
CA LEU A 57 -12.95 10.02 33.14
C LEU A 57 -12.07 9.34 32.07
N LYS A 58 -12.67 8.55 31.18
CA LYS A 58 -11.95 7.92 30.05
C LYS A 58 -11.33 8.94 29.10
N THR A 59 -11.93 10.12 28.95
CA THR A 59 -11.41 11.18 28.07
C THR A 59 -10.18 11.90 28.67
N ILE A 60 -10.23 12.30 29.95
CA ILE A 60 -9.11 12.98 30.62
C ILE A 60 -7.85 12.10 30.72
N GLU A 61 -8.01 10.80 31.00
CA GLU A 61 -6.90 9.85 31.07
C GLU A 61 -6.25 9.61 29.70
N HIS A 62 -7.05 9.58 28.63
CA HIS A 62 -6.55 9.40 27.27
C HIS A 62 -5.78 10.62 26.74
N GLN A 63 -6.15 11.85 27.15
CA GLN A 63 -5.35 13.04 26.85
C GLN A 63 -3.98 13.02 27.56
N GLN A 64 -3.93 12.75 28.87
CA GLN A 64 -2.65 12.74 29.59
C GLN A 64 -1.63 11.73 29.01
N LYS A 65 -2.07 10.56 28.55
CA LYS A 65 -1.19 9.57 27.90
C LYS A 65 -0.55 10.04 26.58
N LYS A 66 -0.98 11.15 25.98
CA LYS A 66 -0.43 11.69 24.72
C LYS A 66 0.56 12.86 24.89
N SER A 67 0.61 13.53 26.05
CA SER A 67 1.29 14.83 26.17
C SER A 67 2.80 14.78 26.47
N ARG A 68 3.37 13.59 26.76
CA ARG A 68 4.79 13.49 27.18
C ARG A 68 5.76 13.71 26.02
N LYS A 69 6.53 14.81 26.08
CA LYS A 69 7.73 15.07 25.28
C LYS A 69 8.94 15.20 26.20
N ASN A 70 10.12 14.81 25.70
CA ASN A 70 11.41 15.09 26.35
C ASN A 70 12.13 16.18 25.56
N ASN A 71 12.59 17.23 26.23
CA ASN A 71 13.43 18.26 25.64
C ASN A 71 14.91 17.92 25.87
N LEU A 72 15.70 17.91 24.79
CA LEU A 72 17.14 17.64 24.83
C LEU A 72 17.90 18.86 24.28
N HIS A 73 18.65 19.55 25.12
CA HIS A 73 19.49 20.67 24.72
C HIS A 73 20.93 20.17 24.57
N VAL A 74 21.52 20.38 23.39
CA VAL A 74 22.94 20.10 23.14
C VAL A 74 23.63 21.40 22.78
N GLU A 75 24.51 21.88 23.65
CA GLU A 75 25.38 23.02 23.39
C GLU A 75 26.54 22.59 22.48
N LYS A 76 26.86 23.41 21.47
CA LYS A 76 27.85 23.10 20.43
C LYS A 76 28.64 24.35 20.08
N GLY A 77 29.95 24.20 19.86
CA GLY A 77 30.82 25.32 19.50
C GLY A 77 32.04 24.90 18.68
N PHE A 78 32.71 25.89 18.10
CA PHE A 78 34.02 25.71 17.46
C PHE A 78 35.12 25.89 18.51
N TYR A 79 35.96 24.86 18.68
CA TYR A 79 37.07 24.88 19.65
C TYR A 79 38.38 24.46 18.99
N THR A 80 39.49 25.11 19.36
CA THR A 80 40.84 24.59 19.07
C THR A 80 41.16 23.42 20.00
N LYS A 81 42.18 22.62 19.69
CA LYS A 81 42.67 21.55 20.59
C LYS A 81 43.12 22.09 21.96
N ALA A 82 43.65 23.31 22.01
CA ALA A 82 44.07 23.94 23.26
C ALA A 82 42.86 24.37 24.09
N ASN A 83 41.86 24.99 23.45
CA ASN A 83 40.61 25.40 24.08
C ASN A 83 39.79 24.21 24.59
N MET A 84 39.75 23.07 23.88
CA MET A 84 39.13 21.85 24.43
C MET A 84 39.79 21.36 25.73
N LYS A 85 41.12 21.49 25.85
CA LYS A 85 41.84 21.10 27.07
C LYS A 85 41.68 22.13 28.19
N LYS A 86 41.72 23.42 27.86
CA LYS A 86 41.71 24.53 28.82
C LYS A 86 40.30 24.91 29.28
N ASP A 87 39.40 25.13 28.33
CA ASP A 87 38.09 25.75 28.55
C ASP A 87 37.00 24.68 28.76
N LEU A 88 37.13 23.51 28.12
CA LEU A 88 36.22 22.37 28.32
C LEU A 88 36.76 21.30 29.28
N GLY A 89 38.03 21.39 29.70
CA GLY A 89 38.67 20.44 30.60
C GLY A 89 38.84 19.02 30.05
N TRP A 90 38.79 18.82 28.72
CA TRP A 90 38.80 17.47 28.13
C TRP A 90 40.17 16.81 28.16
N ASP A 91 40.17 15.49 28.37
CA ASP A 91 41.35 14.64 28.31
C ASP A 91 41.88 14.49 26.87
N ALA A 92 43.12 14.00 26.75
CA ALA A 92 43.82 13.90 25.48
C ALA A 92 43.16 12.92 24.49
N ASP A 93 42.54 11.83 24.97
CA ASP A 93 41.93 10.83 24.09
C ASP A 93 40.52 11.25 23.64
N ARG A 94 39.74 11.94 24.47
CA ARG A 94 38.48 12.61 24.07
C ARG A 94 38.74 13.68 23.02
N ILE A 95 39.77 14.51 23.19
CA ILE A 95 40.19 15.51 22.18
C ILE A 95 40.59 14.81 20.87
N LYS A 96 41.39 13.74 20.95
CA LYS A 96 41.83 12.93 19.80
C LYS A 96 40.65 12.26 19.08
N ALA A 97 39.65 11.77 19.81
CA ALA A 97 38.42 11.20 19.28
C ALA A 97 37.55 12.27 18.59
N ALA A 98 37.33 13.42 19.21
CA ALA A 98 36.58 14.54 18.63
C ALA A 98 37.23 15.07 17.34
N VAL A 99 38.54 15.31 17.37
CA VAL A 99 39.32 15.72 16.19
C VAL A 99 39.21 14.67 15.07
N LYS A 100 39.29 13.37 15.39
CA LYS A 100 39.11 12.29 14.41
C LYS A 100 37.69 12.23 13.85
N TYR A 101 36.67 12.49 14.67
CA TYR A 101 35.27 12.52 14.23
C TYR A 101 35.03 13.67 13.24
N CYS A 102 35.54 14.87 13.54
CA CYS A 102 35.34 16.06 12.72
C CYS A 102 36.20 16.08 11.45
N ALA A 103 37.41 15.50 11.49
CA ALA A 103 38.31 15.40 10.34
C ALA A 103 37.97 14.28 9.32
N ASP A 104 36.91 13.50 9.55
CA ASP A 104 36.35 12.56 8.57
C ASP A 104 36.02 13.29 7.25
N PRO A 105 36.46 12.82 6.07
CA PRO A 105 36.20 13.48 4.78
C PRO A 105 34.72 13.79 4.49
N ARG A 106 33.78 13.07 5.12
CA ARG A 106 32.33 13.30 5.01
C ARG A 106 31.80 14.45 5.88
N ARG A 107 32.55 14.86 6.92
CA ARG A 107 32.16 15.91 7.89
C ARG A 107 33.11 17.12 7.89
N ALA A 108 34.34 16.98 7.40
CA ALA A 108 35.37 18.03 7.45
C ALA A 108 34.94 19.38 6.85
N LYS A 109 34.08 19.38 5.81
CA LYS A 109 33.54 20.62 5.21
C LYS A 109 32.61 21.44 6.11
N THR A 110 32.07 20.86 7.19
CA THR A 110 31.13 21.53 8.11
C THR A 110 31.61 21.52 9.56
N HIS A 111 32.43 20.54 9.95
CA HIS A 111 32.89 20.35 11.33
C HIS A 111 34.34 20.79 11.57
N VAL A 112 35.05 21.29 10.54
CA VAL A 112 36.39 21.86 10.68
C VAL A 112 36.44 23.19 9.94
N ARG A 113 36.91 24.24 10.61
CA ARG A 113 37.23 25.54 9.99
C ARG A 113 38.63 25.99 10.38
N ARG A 114 39.12 27.04 9.72
CA ARG A 114 40.29 27.81 10.18
C ARG A 114 39.79 29.03 10.95
N ASP A 115 40.56 29.53 11.90
CA ASP A 115 40.24 30.82 12.50
C ASP A 115 40.28 31.95 11.45
N LYS A 116 39.45 32.98 11.65
CA LYS A 116 39.28 34.12 10.73
C LYS A 116 40.51 35.03 10.69
N TYR A 117 41.25 35.15 11.79
CA TYR A 117 42.37 36.06 11.94
C TYR A 117 43.72 35.33 11.94
N GLN A 118 43.76 34.07 12.38
CA GLN A 118 44.93 33.22 12.46
C GLN A 118 44.74 31.94 11.64
N SER A 119 44.86 32.07 10.31
CA SER A 119 44.52 31.03 9.31
C SER A 119 45.30 29.70 9.40
N HIS A 120 46.31 29.62 10.27
CA HIS A 120 47.05 28.40 10.61
C HIS A 120 46.37 27.58 11.73
N ILE A 121 45.58 28.23 12.59
CA ILE A 121 44.78 27.57 13.63
C ILE A 121 43.57 26.87 12.99
N LYS A 122 43.31 25.65 13.46
CA LYS A 122 42.12 24.86 13.08
C LYS A 122 41.19 24.71 14.27
N GLU A 123 39.93 25.02 14.06
CA GLU A 123 38.84 24.83 15.01
C GLU A 123 37.94 23.68 14.56
N TYR A 124 37.42 22.95 15.53
CA TYR A 124 36.59 21.78 15.33
C TYR A 124 35.23 22.01 15.99
N TRP A 125 34.14 21.73 15.27
CA TRP A 125 32.78 21.79 15.82
C TRP A 125 32.56 20.61 16.75
N VAL A 126 32.30 20.87 18.03
CA VAL A 126 32.14 19.84 19.06
C VAL A 126 30.98 20.13 20.00
N ASP A 127 30.41 19.06 20.52
CA ASP A 127 29.31 19.08 21.50
C ASP A 127 29.92 19.31 22.90
N VAL A 128 29.65 20.49 23.45
CA VAL A 128 30.22 20.99 24.72
C VAL A 128 29.56 20.29 25.89
N GLN A 129 28.24 20.42 25.98
CA GLN A 129 27.41 19.90 27.05
C GLN A 129 26.07 19.42 26.48
N THR A 130 25.54 18.34 27.04
CA THR A 130 24.18 17.85 26.78
C THR A 130 23.40 17.91 28.08
N THR A 131 22.31 18.67 28.09
CA THR A 131 21.34 18.73 29.18
C THR A 131 19.96 18.28 28.68
N GLY A 132 19.11 17.89 29.62
CA GLY A 132 17.71 17.56 29.33
C GLY A 132 16.84 18.02 30.49
N SER A 133 15.70 18.62 30.16
CA SER A 133 14.69 19.06 31.11
C SER A 133 13.42 18.23 30.97
N PHE A 134 12.70 18.08 32.08
CA PHE A 134 11.34 17.56 32.12
C PHE A 134 10.42 18.73 32.48
N ASP A 135 10.08 19.54 31.47
CA ASP A 135 9.20 20.69 31.61
C ASP A 135 7.74 20.23 31.42
N ASP A 136 6.95 20.27 32.49
CA ASP A 136 5.55 19.80 32.51
C ASP A 136 4.56 20.97 32.50
N GLU A 137 4.71 21.87 31.50
CA GLU A 137 3.84 23.04 31.32
C GLU A 137 2.96 22.95 30.07
N ASN A 138 1.74 23.49 30.17
CA ASN A 138 0.67 23.27 29.20
C ASN A 138 0.40 24.54 28.37
N GLU A 139 0.72 24.51 27.08
CA GLU A 139 0.01 25.29 26.06
C GLU A 139 -0.42 24.39 24.88
N GLU A 140 -1.66 23.86 24.96
CA GLU A 140 -2.31 23.26 23.80
C GLU A 140 -2.86 24.36 22.88
N THR A 141 -2.27 24.53 21.70
CA THR A 141 -3.03 24.98 20.52
C THR A 141 -2.59 24.20 19.28
N PHE A 142 -3.13 22.99 19.13
CA PHE A 142 -3.19 22.36 17.81
C PHE A 142 -4.52 21.63 17.62
N VAL A 143 -5.25 21.99 16.56
CA VAL A 143 -6.57 21.42 16.24
C VAL A 143 -6.39 20.13 15.46
N ASP A 144 -6.38 19.00 16.15
CA ASP A 144 -6.51 17.68 15.52
C ASP A 144 -8.00 17.37 15.27
N LYS A 145 -8.52 17.79 14.11
CA LYS A 145 -9.82 17.33 13.59
C LYS A 145 -9.72 15.90 13.03
N THR A 146 -9.33 14.94 13.87
CA THR A 146 -9.55 13.50 13.57
C THR A 146 -11.03 13.17 13.82
N THR A 147 -11.90 13.65 12.92
CA THR A 147 -13.27 13.13 12.79
C THR A 147 -13.23 11.83 12.00
N GLY A 148 -13.05 10.71 12.71
CA GLY A 148 -13.58 9.44 12.24
C GLY A 148 -15.11 9.48 12.20
N GLU A 149 -15.71 8.53 11.48
CA GLU A 149 -17.15 8.22 11.47
C GLU A 149 -18.06 9.28 10.84
N GLY A 150 -18.06 9.32 9.50
CA GLY A 150 -19.28 9.55 8.72
C GLY A 150 -19.92 8.21 8.38
N GLN A 151 -21.17 8.00 8.78
CA GLN A 151 -21.83 6.69 8.77
C GLN A 151 -21.90 6.04 7.38
N ALA A 152 -21.59 4.74 7.31
CA ALA A 152 -22.21 3.89 6.30
C ALA A 152 -23.70 3.73 6.65
N ALA A 153 -24.59 3.91 5.69
CA ALA A 153 -26.01 3.69 5.91
C ALA A 153 -26.30 2.23 6.28
N SER A 154 -27.27 2.06 7.17
CA SER A 154 -27.79 0.79 7.72
C SER A 154 -27.74 -0.41 6.76
N PHE A 155 -27.14 -1.51 7.23
CA PHE A 155 -27.61 -2.85 6.88
C PHE A 155 -28.16 -3.48 8.14
N ASP A 156 -29.42 -3.91 8.11
CA ASP A 156 -30.15 -4.34 9.30
C ASP A 156 -29.96 -5.84 9.58
N LEU A 157 -29.76 -6.16 10.86
CA LEU A 157 -29.74 -7.50 11.45
C LEU A 157 -30.37 -7.34 12.84
N GLY A 158 -31.68 -7.56 12.89
CA GLY A 158 -32.52 -6.99 13.94
C GLY A 158 -32.36 -7.61 15.35
N LEU A 159 -32.32 -6.71 16.33
CA LEU A 159 -32.67 -6.89 17.75
C LEU A 159 -31.72 -7.77 18.61
N PRO A 160 -31.80 -7.68 19.96
CA PRO A 160 -31.74 -6.46 20.76
C PRO A 160 -30.58 -6.51 21.80
N ALA A 161 -30.35 -5.43 22.55
CA ALA A 161 -29.16 -5.28 23.42
C ALA A 161 -29.37 -5.67 24.90
N THR A 162 -28.30 -6.12 25.57
CA THR A 162 -28.08 -6.00 27.03
C THR A 162 -26.60 -6.22 27.41
N ASP A 163 -26.22 -5.92 28.66
CA ASP A 163 -24.82 -5.69 29.13
C ASP A 163 -24.33 -6.76 30.16
N PRO A 164 -23.02 -6.92 30.47
CA PRO A 164 -22.45 -8.16 31.05
C PRO A 164 -21.90 -8.12 32.49
N CYS A 165 -21.73 -9.31 33.11
CA CYS A 165 -20.82 -9.68 34.23
C CYS A 165 -20.87 -11.22 34.45
N ALA A 166 -19.93 -11.95 35.08
CA ALA A 166 -18.51 -11.72 35.46
C ALA A 166 -17.85 -13.05 35.98
N ALA A 167 -16.51 -13.15 35.94
CA ALA A 167 -15.57 -13.92 36.83
C ALA A 167 -15.73 -15.46 37.07
N ALA A 168 -14.72 -16.25 37.54
CA ALA A 168 -13.23 -16.26 37.46
C ALA A 168 -12.63 -17.50 38.21
N ARG A 169 -11.36 -17.91 37.93
CA ARG A 169 -10.51 -18.93 38.65
C ARG A 169 -10.95 -20.41 38.43
N GLY A 170 -10.13 -21.49 38.46
CA GLY A 170 -8.69 -21.76 38.75
C GLY A 170 -8.49 -23.26 39.17
N GLU A 171 -7.38 -23.86 39.67
CA GLU A 171 -5.97 -23.50 40.00
C GLU A 171 -5.08 -24.82 40.11
N ASP A 172 -4.02 -25.03 39.27
CA ASP A 172 -2.75 -25.86 39.42
C ASP A 172 -2.77 -27.39 39.81
N GLU A 173 -1.72 -28.28 39.79
CA GLU A 173 -0.24 -28.29 39.50
C GLU A 173 0.30 -29.71 38.95
N PRO A 174 1.59 -30.23 38.97
CA PRO A 174 2.24 -30.79 37.74
C PRO A 174 3.12 -32.11 37.81
N GLU A 175 3.79 -32.44 36.67
CA GLU A 175 5.14 -33.05 36.34
C GLU A 175 6.00 -33.86 37.38
N PRO A 176 6.86 -34.87 36.98
CA PRO A 176 8.34 -34.62 36.83
C PRO A 176 9.22 -35.62 35.94
N VAL A 177 10.56 -35.39 35.97
CA VAL A 177 11.77 -35.71 35.11
C VAL A 177 11.90 -37.06 34.33
N ASP A 178 13.08 -37.68 34.03
CA ASP A 178 14.49 -37.50 34.47
C ASP A 178 15.57 -37.97 33.41
N THR A 179 16.03 -37.06 32.51
CA THR A 179 17.38 -36.99 31.80
C THR A 179 17.97 -38.23 31.04
N ASP A 180 19.17 -38.31 30.42
CA ASP A 180 20.43 -37.52 30.23
C ASP A 180 20.95 -37.68 28.75
N HIS A 181 21.71 -36.80 28.07
CA HIS A 181 22.87 -35.91 28.36
C HIS A 181 24.25 -36.60 28.39
N GLU A 182 25.33 -36.12 27.72
CA GLU A 182 25.45 -35.06 26.69
C GLU A 182 26.37 -35.49 25.51
N VAL A 183 27.68 -35.21 25.31
CA VAL A 183 28.72 -34.36 25.96
C VAL A 183 29.82 -34.00 24.91
N ASP A 184 30.61 -32.93 25.13
CA ASP A 184 31.91 -32.60 24.47
C ASP A 184 31.86 -32.37 22.91
N ASP A 185 32.91 -32.11 22.10
CA ASP A 185 34.39 -32.20 22.16
C ASP A 185 35.11 -31.00 21.43
N ASP A 186 36.41 -31.07 21.11
CA ASP A 186 37.37 -29.92 20.92
C ASP A 186 38.05 -29.92 19.51
N MET A 187 38.75 -28.93 18.92
CA MET A 187 39.22 -27.54 19.21
C MET A 187 38.55 -26.52 18.21
N ASP A 188 39.02 -25.34 17.73
CA ASP A 188 40.26 -24.51 17.71
C ASP A 188 39.89 -23.02 17.35
N ASP A 189 40.84 -22.06 17.27
CA ASP A 189 40.64 -20.66 16.80
C ASP A 189 40.78 -20.48 15.25
N GLY A 190 41.94 -20.61 14.59
CA GLY A 190 43.33 -20.64 15.05
C GLY A 190 44.29 -20.47 13.85
N THR A 191 45.15 -19.45 13.73
CA THR A 191 45.21 -18.14 14.44
C THR A 191 45.42 -17.02 13.41
N SER A 192 45.17 -15.73 13.67
CA SER A 192 44.04 -15.11 14.39
C SER A 192 44.02 -13.60 14.06
N SER A 193 42.87 -12.98 13.80
CA SER A 193 42.72 -11.51 13.89
C SER A 193 41.27 -11.08 14.16
N ARG A 194 41.09 -9.91 14.80
CA ARG A 194 40.00 -9.72 15.79
C ARG A 194 38.94 -8.71 15.35
N MET A 195 37.74 -9.18 15.02
CA MET A 195 36.56 -8.33 14.77
C MET A 195 35.68 -8.15 16.03
N SER A 196 35.17 -6.94 16.26
CA SER A 196 34.20 -6.66 17.34
C SER A 196 32.79 -7.12 16.97
N ARG A 197 32.26 -8.14 17.66
CA ARG A 197 30.85 -8.59 17.53
C ARG A 197 29.90 -7.61 18.24
N THR A 198 28.80 -7.24 17.58
CA THR A 198 27.61 -6.69 18.26
C THR A 198 26.99 -7.75 19.18
N ARG A 199 26.58 -7.37 20.39
CA ARG A 199 25.84 -8.26 21.29
C ARG A 199 24.56 -8.77 20.63
N VAL A 200 24.31 -10.07 20.77
CA VAL A 200 23.01 -10.72 20.52
C VAL A 200 22.33 -10.85 21.89
N PRO A 201 21.02 -10.57 22.04
CA PRO A 201 20.32 -10.78 23.30
C PRO A 201 20.34 -12.27 23.71
N PRO A 202 20.43 -12.60 25.00
CA PRO A 202 20.40 -13.97 25.48
C PRO A 202 19.12 -14.71 25.05
N ARG A 203 19.26 -16.03 24.86
CA ARG A 203 18.21 -16.92 24.35
C ARG A 203 16.94 -16.91 25.22
N SER A 204 17.10 -16.67 26.52
CA SER A 204 16.05 -16.56 27.54
C SER A 204 15.14 -15.33 27.35
N GLU A 205 15.69 -14.15 27.04
CA GLU A 205 14.87 -12.95 26.74
C GLU A 205 13.96 -13.21 25.53
N VAL A 206 14.53 -13.79 24.46
CA VAL A 206 13.78 -14.11 23.23
C VAL A 206 12.68 -15.14 23.49
N GLN A 207 12.86 -16.06 24.44
CA GLN A 207 11.82 -17.01 24.86
C GLN A 207 10.74 -16.33 25.72
N LYS A 208 11.10 -15.43 26.64
CA LYS A 208 10.14 -14.62 27.41
C LYS A 208 9.29 -13.73 26.49
N GLU A 209 9.90 -13.01 25.54
CA GLU A 209 9.16 -12.24 24.52
C GLU A 209 8.17 -13.11 23.74
N HIS A 210 8.55 -14.33 23.36
CA HIS A 210 7.71 -15.20 22.54
C HIS A 210 6.56 -15.84 23.32
N ALA A 211 6.71 -16.02 24.63
CA ALA A 211 5.63 -16.43 25.52
C ALA A 211 4.63 -15.27 25.73
N LEU A 212 5.13 -14.07 26.02
CA LEU A 212 4.30 -12.87 26.18
C LEU A 212 3.53 -12.52 24.89
N GLU A 213 4.18 -12.55 23.71
CA GLU A 213 3.51 -12.39 22.41
C GLU A 213 2.44 -13.47 22.18
N ALA A 214 2.63 -14.70 22.67
CA ALA A 214 1.59 -15.74 22.58
C ALA A 214 0.39 -15.45 23.50
N ILE A 215 0.64 -15.03 24.75
CA ILE A 215 -0.39 -14.71 25.76
C ILE A 215 -1.24 -13.51 25.31
N GLU A 216 -0.63 -12.43 24.81
CA GLU A 216 -1.37 -11.28 24.25
C GLU A 216 -2.31 -11.69 23.10
N ASN A 217 -1.91 -12.66 22.28
CA ASN A 217 -2.72 -13.15 21.17
C ASN A 217 -3.93 -14.01 21.61
N VAL A 218 -3.95 -14.57 22.83
CA VAL A 218 -5.07 -15.41 23.32
C VAL A 218 -6.40 -14.63 23.30
N GLY A 219 -6.40 -13.35 23.70
CA GLY A 219 -7.59 -12.50 23.63
C GLY A 219 -8.17 -12.34 22.21
N THR A 220 -7.32 -12.39 21.18
CA THR A 220 -7.73 -12.37 19.78
C THR A 220 -8.28 -13.72 19.30
N VAL A 221 -7.84 -14.82 19.90
CA VAL A 221 -8.37 -16.18 19.63
C VAL A 221 -9.74 -16.36 20.28
N MET A 222 -9.91 -16.01 21.56
CA MET A 222 -11.21 -16.07 22.25
C MET A 222 -12.28 -15.23 21.53
N SER A 223 -11.92 -14.00 21.09
CA SER A 223 -12.81 -13.16 20.29
C SER A 223 -13.17 -13.74 18.91
N GLN A 224 -12.44 -14.73 18.40
CA GLN A 224 -12.78 -15.49 17.19
C GLN A 224 -13.64 -16.71 17.51
N LEU A 225 -13.39 -17.42 18.62
CA LEU A 225 -14.22 -18.53 19.08
C LEU A 225 -15.68 -18.08 19.33
N LEU A 226 -15.88 -16.95 20.02
CA LEU A 226 -17.21 -16.37 20.24
C LEU A 226 -17.92 -15.98 18.91
N LYS A 227 -17.17 -15.57 17.88
CA LYS A 227 -17.72 -15.29 16.54
C LYS A 227 -18.05 -16.56 15.74
N VAL A 228 -17.39 -17.69 16.04
CA VAL A 228 -17.75 -19.01 15.50
C VAL A 228 -18.99 -19.55 16.22
N GLN A 229 -19.06 -19.44 17.55
CA GLN A 229 -20.23 -19.79 18.35
C GLN A 229 -21.50 -19.10 17.83
N SER A 230 -21.50 -17.77 17.71
CA SER A 230 -22.66 -17.01 17.20
C SER A 230 -23.12 -17.47 15.80
N ARG A 231 -22.19 -17.87 14.93
CA ARG A 231 -22.52 -18.45 13.61
C ARG A 231 -23.11 -19.87 13.72
N MET A 232 -22.67 -20.67 14.70
CA MET A 232 -23.21 -21.99 14.97
C MET A 232 -24.60 -21.93 15.60
N GLU A 233 -24.89 -20.92 16.43
CA GLU A 233 -26.22 -20.64 16.97
C GLU A 233 -27.17 -20.23 15.83
N ILE A 234 -26.77 -19.30 14.96
CA ILE A 234 -27.53 -18.96 13.73
C ILE A 234 -27.72 -20.18 12.81
N ALA A 235 -26.81 -21.17 12.82
CA ALA A 235 -26.97 -22.41 12.05
C ALA A 235 -27.94 -23.40 12.74
N ARG A 236 -27.86 -23.55 14.06
CA ARG A 236 -28.80 -24.33 14.89
C ARG A 236 -30.22 -23.81 14.71
N ASP A 237 -30.40 -22.49 14.81
CA ASP A 237 -31.72 -21.83 14.76
C ASP A 237 -32.33 -21.84 13.34
N LYS A 238 -31.53 -22.17 12.33
CA LYS A 238 -32.02 -22.50 10.98
C LYS A 238 -32.36 -23.98 10.82
N LEU A 239 -31.61 -24.87 11.47
CA LEU A 239 -31.89 -26.31 11.47
C LEU A 239 -33.12 -26.66 12.31
N SER A 240 -33.44 -25.91 13.36
CA SER A 240 -34.66 -26.09 14.17
C SER A 240 -35.95 -25.74 13.42
N ASN A 241 -35.85 -25.06 12.28
CA ASN A 241 -36.97 -24.71 11.41
C ASN A 241 -37.12 -25.70 10.23
N ILE A 242 -36.45 -26.86 10.29
CA ILE A 242 -36.47 -27.89 9.24
C ILE A 242 -36.83 -29.22 9.89
N ASP A 243 -38.06 -29.69 9.65
CA ASP A 243 -38.51 -31.00 10.11
C ASP A 243 -37.82 -32.14 9.35
N GLY A 244 -37.13 -33.02 10.08
CA GLY A 244 -36.55 -34.24 9.54
C GLY A 244 -35.44 -34.85 10.41
N ASN A 245 -35.29 -36.17 10.34
CA ASN A 245 -34.31 -36.90 11.14
C ASN A 245 -32.85 -36.46 10.85
N GLU A 246 -32.54 -36.12 9.60
CA GLU A 246 -31.22 -35.57 9.22
C GLU A 246 -30.96 -34.17 9.83
N ALA A 247 -32.01 -33.35 10.01
CA ALA A 247 -31.90 -32.06 10.67
C ALA A 247 -31.68 -32.22 12.19
N GLN A 248 -32.37 -33.15 12.84
CA GLN A 248 -32.14 -33.50 14.25
C GLN A 248 -30.73 -34.05 14.48
N GLU A 249 -30.25 -34.97 13.63
CA GLU A 249 -28.87 -35.50 13.73
C GLU A 249 -27.83 -34.40 13.48
N SER A 250 -28.12 -33.46 12.58
CA SER A 250 -27.27 -32.28 12.32
C SER A 250 -27.25 -31.31 13.50
N MET A 251 -28.39 -31.05 14.15
CA MET A 251 -28.46 -30.24 15.38
C MET A 251 -27.64 -30.87 16.51
N ALA A 252 -27.77 -32.18 16.73
CA ALA A 252 -26.97 -32.90 17.73
C ALA A 252 -25.45 -32.79 17.47
N LYS A 253 -25.03 -32.82 16.20
CA LYS A 253 -23.63 -32.61 15.79
C LYS A 253 -23.19 -31.16 16.05
N VAL A 254 -23.99 -30.16 15.66
CA VAL A 254 -23.70 -28.73 15.90
C VAL A 254 -23.58 -28.44 17.40
N GLU A 255 -24.46 -28.98 18.23
CA GLU A 255 -24.45 -28.77 19.68
C GLU A 255 -23.26 -29.46 20.38
N LYS A 256 -22.84 -30.64 19.89
CA LYS A 256 -21.61 -31.31 20.34
C LYS A 256 -20.35 -30.52 19.95
N PHE A 257 -20.32 -29.90 18.77
CA PHE A 257 -19.24 -28.99 18.41
C PHE A 257 -19.30 -27.69 19.22
N ARG A 258 -20.49 -27.15 19.53
CA ARG A 258 -20.66 -25.93 20.34
C ARG A 258 -20.09 -26.13 21.75
N THR A 259 -20.46 -27.22 22.42
CA THR A 259 -19.92 -27.58 23.74
C THR A 259 -18.41 -27.82 23.71
N SER A 260 -17.88 -28.46 22.66
CA SER A 260 -16.43 -28.63 22.48
C SER A 260 -15.69 -27.30 22.27
N LEU A 261 -16.31 -26.35 21.55
CA LEU A 261 -15.77 -25.01 21.29
C LEU A 261 -15.77 -24.14 22.55
N MET A 262 -16.79 -24.26 23.41
CA MET A 262 -16.84 -23.58 24.70
C MET A 262 -15.79 -24.13 25.66
N LYS A 263 -15.62 -25.45 25.76
CA LYS A 263 -14.52 -26.03 26.57
C LYS A 263 -13.15 -25.49 26.18
N LEU A 264 -12.87 -25.35 24.89
CA LEU A 264 -11.63 -24.74 24.37
C LEU A 264 -11.55 -23.21 24.60
N HIS A 265 -12.67 -22.51 24.65
CA HIS A 265 -12.72 -21.09 25.01
C HIS A 265 -12.38 -20.89 26.49
N ASP A 266 -12.94 -21.73 27.36
CA ASP A 266 -12.80 -21.64 28.80
C ASP A 266 -11.38 -22.07 29.24
N GLU A 267 -10.83 -23.14 28.66
CA GLU A 267 -9.41 -23.51 28.80
C GLU A 267 -8.44 -22.38 28.40
N LEU A 268 -8.79 -21.56 27.39
CA LEU A 268 -8.00 -20.39 27.00
C LEU A 268 -8.24 -19.17 27.90
N ALA A 269 -9.42 -19.05 28.49
CA ALA A 269 -9.76 -18.00 29.46
C ALA A 269 -9.02 -18.22 30.79
N ASP A 270 -8.99 -19.46 31.28
CA ASP A 270 -8.24 -19.87 32.48
C ASP A 270 -6.74 -19.70 32.27
N LEU A 271 -6.20 -20.16 31.14
CA LEU A 271 -4.79 -19.95 30.77
C LEU A 271 -4.43 -18.46 30.74
N LYS A 272 -5.31 -17.59 30.23
CA LYS A 272 -5.08 -16.14 30.26
C LYS A 272 -5.18 -15.58 31.69
N SER A 273 -6.17 -16.01 32.47
CA SER A 273 -6.36 -15.57 33.86
C SER A 273 -5.17 -15.94 34.75
N PHE A 274 -4.55 -17.08 34.52
CA PHE A 274 -3.32 -17.51 35.20
C PHE A 274 -2.16 -16.55 34.95
N PHE A 275 -1.88 -16.22 33.68
CA PHE A 275 -0.81 -15.28 33.34
C PHE A 275 -1.11 -13.83 33.73
N ASP A 276 -2.37 -13.37 33.63
CA ASP A 276 -2.79 -12.06 34.11
C ASP A 276 -2.61 -11.92 35.64
N GLY A 277 -2.71 -13.03 36.40
CA GLY A 277 -2.60 -13.06 37.85
C GLY A 277 -1.17 -13.00 38.41
N HIS A 278 -0.17 -13.44 37.64
CA HIS A 278 1.24 -13.55 38.09
C HIS A 278 2.19 -12.46 37.55
N MET A 279 1.68 -11.48 36.79
CA MET A 279 2.46 -10.37 36.25
C MET A 279 2.63 -9.21 37.25
N SER A 280 3.41 -9.43 38.32
CA SER A 280 3.95 -8.36 39.18
C SER A 280 5.45 -8.16 38.92
N ASP A 281 5.88 -6.93 38.61
CA ASP A 281 7.20 -6.63 38.04
C ASP A 281 8.42 -7.08 38.88
N ASP A 282 8.29 -7.22 40.21
CA ASP A 282 9.41 -7.52 41.12
C ASP A 282 9.80 -9.02 41.22
N ALA A 283 9.12 -9.92 40.49
CA ALA A 283 9.22 -11.37 40.69
C ALA A 283 10.17 -12.13 39.74
N PHE A 284 11.26 -11.50 39.27
CA PHE A 284 12.21 -12.16 38.33
C PHE A 284 13.69 -11.81 38.54
N ASP A 285 14.17 -11.95 39.79
CA ASP A 285 15.61 -11.87 40.11
C ASP A 285 16.35 -13.21 39.89
N ASP A 286 17.61 -13.13 39.49
CA ASP A 286 18.37 -14.23 38.86
C ASP A 286 19.23 -15.01 39.88
N GLY A 287 18.61 -15.83 40.74
CA GLY A 287 19.37 -16.60 41.73
C GLY A 287 18.70 -17.66 42.61
N THR A 288 17.36 -17.80 42.65
CA THR A 288 16.70 -18.45 43.81
C THR A 288 15.79 -19.65 43.51
N ILE A 289 16.17 -20.55 42.58
CA ILE A 289 15.61 -21.91 42.51
C ILE A 289 16.75 -22.95 42.49
N LEU A 290 17.36 -23.20 43.66
CA LEU A 290 18.03 -24.48 43.98
C LEU A 290 18.47 -24.56 45.47
N LYS A 291 17.52 -24.78 46.39
CA LYS A 291 17.65 -25.56 47.66
C LYS A 291 16.43 -25.37 48.57
N ALA A 292 15.71 -26.46 48.84
CA ALA A 292 14.86 -26.58 50.02
C ALA A 292 15.69 -27.12 51.22
N PRO A 293 15.43 -26.70 52.47
CA PRO A 293 16.10 -27.23 53.64
C PRO A 293 15.48 -28.57 54.09
N ARG A 294 16.31 -29.60 54.31
CA ARG A 294 15.91 -30.78 55.11
C ARG A 294 16.14 -30.48 56.60
N ALA A 295 15.16 -30.82 57.43
CA ALA A 295 15.22 -30.57 58.87
C ALA A 295 15.90 -31.71 59.65
N ALA A 296 16.72 -31.34 60.65
CA ALA A 296 17.21 -32.21 61.73
C ALA A 296 17.59 -31.33 62.95
N SER A 297 17.68 -31.91 64.14
CA SER A 297 17.71 -31.18 65.42
C SER A 297 19.09 -31.03 66.09
N ALA A 298 19.19 -30.02 66.96
CA ALA A 298 20.07 -29.91 68.13
C ALA A 298 21.61 -30.10 68.01
N THR A 299 22.34 -28.98 67.96
CA THR A 299 23.43 -28.51 68.88
C THR A 299 24.18 -29.48 69.84
N PRO A 300 25.43 -29.17 70.30
CA PRO A 300 26.32 -28.01 70.01
C PRO A 300 27.86 -28.22 69.94
N LYS A 301 28.57 -27.37 69.14
CA LYS A 301 29.96 -26.80 69.34
C LYS A 301 31.17 -27.81 69.45
N ALA A 302 32.40 -27.55 68.97
CA ALA A 302 33.17 -26.29 69.00
C ALA A 302 34.48 -26.26 68.14
N LYS A 303 35.01 -25.04 67.88
CA LYS A 303 36.44 -24.60 67.72
C LYS A 303 37.39 -25.12 66.58
N ALA A 304 37.61 -24.24 65.59
CA ALA A 304 38.85 -23.44 65.36
C ALA A 304 40.07 -23.88 64.46
N LYS A 305 40.65 -22.84 63.80
CA LYS A 305 42.10 -22.56 63.43
C LYS A 305 42.83 -23.20 62.22
N SER A 306 42.90 -22.41 61.12
CA SER A 306 44.11 -21.81 60.47
C SER A 306 45.43 -22.60 60.18
N LYS A 307 45.96 -22.50 58.93
CA LYS A 307 47.41 -22.41 58.49
C LYS A 307 47.53 -22.48 56.93
N ALA A 308 48.70 -22.43 56.27
CA ALA A 308 49.62 -21.28 56.05
C ALA A 308 50.80 -21.60 55.06
N ALA A 309 51.23 -20.62 54.23
CA ALA A 309 52.60 -20.46 53.66
C ALA A 309 53.09 -21.44 52.52
N PRO A 310 54.31 -21.30 51.90
CA PRO A 310 54.82 -20.14 51.11
C PRO A 310 55.80 -20.42 49.90
N LYS A 311 56.34 -19.33 49.28
CA LYS A 311 57.69 -19.13 48.65
C LYS A 311 57.98 -19.50 47.15
N LYS A 312 59.09 -18.91 46.64
CA LYS A 312 59.72 -18.83 45.26
C LYS A 312 59.40 -17.51 44.52
N ARG A 313 60.24 -16.88 43.65
CA ARG A 313 61.71 -16.54 43.69
C ARG A 313 61.96 -15.20 42.90
N SER A 314 63.11 -14.95 42.23
CA SER A 314 63.52 -13.60 41.73
C SER A 314 64.66 -13.56 40.68
N LYS A 315 64.76 -12.46 39.88
CA LYS A 315 65.94 -11.78 39.21
C LYS A 315 65.43 -10.60 38.33
N LYS A 316 65.94 -9.34 38.36
CA LYS A 316 67.19 -8.68 37.86
C LYS A 316 67.38 -8.65 36.32
N ALA A 317 67.89 -7.59 35.63
CA ALA A 317 67.98 -6.10 35.80
C ALA A 317 68.77 -5.41 34.63
N ALA A 318 68.34 -4.22 34.14
CA ALA A 318 69.07 -2.99 33.65
C ALA A 318 70.33 -3.05 32.70
N PRO A 319 70.84 -1.94 32.07
CA PRO A 319 70.28 -0.66 31.53
C PRO A 319 70.86 -0.22 30.12
N VAL A 320 70.75 1.08 29.73
CA VAL A 320 71.47 1.91 28.66
C VAL A 320 71.15 1.68 27.15
N GLU A 321 71.36 2.59 26.15
CA GLU A 321 71.89 4.00 25.99
C GLU A 321 71.32 4.71 24.69
N ASP A 322 71.76 5.95 24.32
CA ASP A 322 71.21 6.84 23.22
C ASP A 322 72.27 7.50 22.23
N GLU A 323 72.11 8.78 21.79
CA GLU A 323 72.81 9.61 20.71
C GLU A 323 72.44 9.30 19.21
N GLU A 324 72.56 10.14 18.15
CA GLU A 324 73.18 11.47 17.85
C GLU A 324 72.41 12.28 16.71
N GLU A 325 73.00 13.29 16.01
CA GLU A 325 72.33 14.30 15.13
C GLU A 325 72.60 14.29 13.58
N ALA A 326 71.61 14.76 12.77
CA ALA A 326 71.74 15.65 11.56
C ALA A 326 72.47 15.15 10.24
N PRO A 327 72.58 15.93 9.12
CA PRO A 327 71.60 16.83 8.44
C PRO A 327 71.24 16.47 6.93
N PRO A 328 71.55 17.20 5.81
CA PRO A 328 70.52 17.49 4.77
C PRO A 328 70.92 17.28 3.26
N THR A 329 70.01 17.57 2.30
CA THR A 329 70.38 18.01 0.91
C THR A 329 69.23 18.62 0.07
N THR A 330 69.54 19.17 -1.11
CA THR A 330 68.68 20.10 -1.91
C THR A 330 68.64 19.78 -3.43
N ARG A 331 67.56 20.16 -4.15
CA ARG A 331 67.44 20.64 -5.58
C ARG A 331 65.97 20.50 -6.08
N GLY A 332 65.44 21.25 -7.07
CA GLY A 332 65.90 22.48 -7.73
C GLY A 332 65.45 22.62 -9.22
N ARG A 333 64.90 23.80 -9.62
CA ARG A 333 64.39 24.20 -10.98
C ARG A 333 63.00 23.62 -11.35
N GLY A 334 62.11 24.22 -12.17
CA GLY A 334 62.14 25.45 -13.02
C GLY A 334 61.92 25.11 -14.52
N LYS A 335 61.20 25.85 -15.40
CA LYS A 335 60.53 27.19 -15.40
C LYS A 335 59.36 27.20 -16.48
N PRO A 336 58.71 28.32 -16.94
CA PRO A 336 57.28 28.32 -17.40
C PRO A 336 57.01 29.02 -18.78
N LEU A 337 55.80 29.62 -18.95
CA LEU A 337 55.29 30.61 -19.97
C LEU A 337 54.40 30.04 -21.11
N GLN A 338 53.66 30.81 -21.93
CA GLN A 338 52.68 31.95 -21.78
C GLN A 338 52.15 32.38 -23.19
N GLY A 339 50.98 33.04 -23.32
CA GLY A 339 50.33 33.49 -24.58
C GLY A 339 48.87 32.99 -24.67
N ASP A 340 47.80 33.75 -24.96
CA ASP A 340 47.54 34.95 -25.81
C ASP A 340 47.50 34.58 -27.32
N ASP A 341 46.58 35.02 -28.20
CA ASP A 341 45.71 36.23 -28.26
C ASP A 341 44.31 36.01 -28.96
N ASP A 342 43.52 37.09 -29.12
CA ASP A 342 42.23 37.21 -29.86
C ASP A 342 42.31 37.00 -31.40
N ASP A 343 41.16 36.73 -32.07
CA ASP A 343 40.73 37.52 -33.26
C ASP A 343 39.22 37.37 -33.63
N ARG A 344 38.74 38.20 -34.57
CA ARG A 344 37.35 38.39 -35.04
C ARG A 344 37.14 38.00 -36.53
N LEU A 345 35.95 38.33 -37.05
CA LEU A 345 35.50 38.34 -38.47
C LEU A 345 34.99 36.99 -39.05
N SER A 346 34.18 36.95 -40.12
CA SER A 346 33.01 37.79 -40.46
C SER A 346 32.18 37.17 -41.62
N ALA A 347 30.86 37.31 -41.55
CA ALA A 347 29.91 37.47 -42.68
C ALA A 347 29.65 36.34 -43.73
N SER A 348 28.35 36.26 -44.05
CA SER A 348 27.74 36.08 -45.39
C SER A 348 27.15 34.71 -45.83
N ALA A 349 25.81 34.76 -45.99
CA ALA A 349 24.94 34.17 -47.03
C ALA A 349 25.14 32.74 -47.56
N TRP A 350 24.02 32.01 -47.70
CA TRP A 350 23.50 31.49 -48.98
C TRP A 350 21.97 31.25 -48.85
N LEU A 351 21.19 31.61 -49.87
CA LEU A 351 19.73 31.37 -49.97
C LEU A 351 19.45 30.37 -51.10
N PRO A 352 18.28 29.72 -51.11
CA PRO A 352 17.33 30.07 -52.19
C PRO A 352 15.85 30.23 -51.77
N SER A 353 15.09 30.81 -52.71
CA SER A 353 13.62 30.96 -52.77
C SER A 353 12.84 29.65 -52.55
N ARG A 354 11.64 29.60 -51.94
CA ARG A 354 10.42 30.44 -52.03
C ARG A 354 9.47 30.07 -53.19
N ALA A 355 8.48 29.23 -52.87
CA ALA A 355 7.17 29.05 -53.51
C ALA A 355 6.20 28.58 -52.39
N GLY A 356 4.87 28.68 -52.47
CA GLY A 356 3.96 29.30 -53.44
C GLY A 356 2.52 29.15 -52.89
N PHE A 357 1.71 30.21 -52.96
CA PHE A 357 0.34 30.27 -52.40
C PHE A 357 -0.67 29.40 -53.19
N PRO A 358 -1.79 28.92 -52.59
CA PRO A 358 -2.92 29.79 -52.21
C PRO A 358 -3.55 29.51 -50.83
N ALA A 359 -4.47 30.40 -50.42
CA ALA A 359 -5.26 30.30 -49.21
C ALA A 359 -6.77 30.38 -49.52
N SER A 360 -7.54 29.43 -48.97
CA SER A 360 -8.99 29.44 -48.76
C SER A 360 -9.33 28.20 -47.87
N THR A 361 -10.43 28.12 -47.12
CA THR A 361 -11.65 28.95 -47.07
C THR A 361 -12.06 29.13 -45.61
N VAL A 362 -12.57 30.30 -45.23
CA VAL A 362 -13.29 30.48 -43.94
C VAL A 362 -14.72 30.00 -44.13
N CYS A 363 -15.14 29.00 -43.36
CA CYS A 363 -16.56 28.67 -43.19
C CYS A 363 -17.01 29.09 -41.79
N GLU A 364 -17.72 30.20 -41.71
CA GLU A 364 -18.59 30.48 -40.57
C GLU A 364 -19.73 29.45 -40.56
N ILE A 365 -20.01 28.85 -39.41
CA ILE A 365 -21.23 28.07 -39.19
C ILE A 365 -21.83 28.55 -37.87
N ASN A 366 -22.86 29.39 -37.97
CA ASN A 366 -23.73 29.71 -36.85
C ASN A 366 -24.40 28.44 -36.34
N PHE A 367 -24.43 28.26 -35.01
CA PHE A 367 -25.28 27.26 -34.37
C PHE A 367 -26.35 27.94 -33.53
N ASP A 368 -27.53 28.09 -34.14
CA ASP A 368 -28.74 28.46 -33.43
C ASP A 368 -29.15 27.39 -32.41
N ARG A 369 -29.81 27.84 -31.34
CA ARG A 369 -30.38 26.94 -30.32
C ARG A 369 -31.62 26.26 -30.87
N GLN A 370 -31.68 24.92 -30.83
CA GLN A 370 -32.97 24.23 -30.79
C GLN A 370 -32.92 22.84 -30.11
N PHE A 371 -33.98 22.55 -29.36
CA PHE A 371 -34.22 21.26 -28.70
C PHE A 371 -34.72 20.23 -29.72
N TYR A 372 -34.43 18.94 -29.49
CA TYR A 372 -35.33 17.87 -29.91
C TYR A 372 -35.46 16.76 -28.87
N LEU A 373 -36.65 16.69 -28.27
CA LEU A 373 -37.22 15.44 -27.77
C LEU A 373 -37.82 14.65 -28.95
N ARG A 374 -37.81 13.32 -28.88
CA ARG A 374 -38.69 12.49 -29.72
C ARG A 374 -39.13 11.21 -29.03
N GLU A 375 -40.42 11.16 -28.72
CA GLU A 375 -41.22 9.94 -28.73
C GLU A 375 -41.34 9.45 -30.21
N GLY A 376 -41.74 8.22 -30.52
CA GLY A 376 -42.10 7.06 -29.71
C GLY A 376 -42.79 6.02 -30.60
N ILE A 377 -42.78 4.74 -30.24
CA ILE A 377 -43.42 3.67 -31.04
C ILE A 377 -44.28 2.80 -30.12
N LYS A 378 -45.55 2.63 -30.49
CA LYS A 378 -46.50 1.70 -29.85
C LYS A 378 -46.31 0.28 -30.40
N PHE A 379 -46.61 -0.72 -29.58
CA PHE A 379 -47.01 -2.05 -30.06
C PHE A 379 -48.47 -2.31 -29.69
N ASP A 380 -49.16 -3.05 -30.55
CA ASP A 380 -50.62 -3.16 -30.57
C ASP A 380 -51.12 -4.52 -30.00
N LEU A 381 -52.38 -4.58 -29.57
CA LEU A 381 -52.99 -5.75 -28.92
C LEU A 381 -54.26 -6.21 -29.67
N GLY A 382 -54.19 -7.31 -30.42
CA GLY A 382 -55.30 -7.78 -31.27
C GLY A 382 -55.37 -9.30 -31.52
N ASN A 383 -56.27 -9.97 -30.81
CA ASN A 383 -56.72 -11.37 -30.95
C ASN A 383 -56.85 -11.95 -32.39
N ARG A 384 -56.65 -13.29 -32.53
CA ARG A 384 -57.68 -14.23 -33.08
C ARG A 384 -57.40 -15.75 -32.95
N SER A 385 -58.30 -16.42 -32.19
CA SER A 385 -58.96 -17.73 -32.45
C SER A 385 -58.21 -18.99 -32.98
N LEU A 386 -58.08 -19.98 -32.09
CA LEU A 386 -58.55 -21.39 -32.19
C LEU A 386 -58.37 -22.23 -33.50
N GLN A 387 -57.67 -23.38 -33.39
CA GLN A 387 -58.23 -24.68 -33.83
C GLN A 387 -57.57 -25.96 -33.22
N LYS A 388 -58.42 -26.85 -32.69
CA LYS A 388 -58.39 -28.33 -32.50
C LYS A 388 -57.08 -29.13 -32.24
N SER A 389 -57.20 -30.06 -31.28
CA SER A 389 -56.26 -31.13 -30.87
C SER A 389 -56.66 -32.55 -31.33
N PRO A 390 -55.74 -33.53 -31.28
CA PRO A 390 -56.08 -34.90 -30.86
C PRO A 390 -55.26 -35.42 -29.63
N ARG A 391 -55.48 -36.69 -29.24
CA ARG A 391 -55.33 -37.27 -27.86
C ARG A 391 -53.94 -37.88 -27.46
N PRO A 392 -53.71 -38.17 -26.15
CA PRO A 392 -52.48 -38.78 -25.56
C PRO A 392 -52.54 -40.34 -25.60
N PRO A 393 -51.51 -41.14 -25.20
CA PRO A 393 -50.86 -41.26 -23.86
C PRO A 393 -49.30 -41.46 -23.95
N PRO A 394 -48.51 -41.88 -22.93
CA PRO A 394 -48.83 -42.26 -21.54
C PRO A 394 -47.98 -41.57 -20.44
N GLU A 395 -48.00 -42.14 -19.24
CA GLU A 395 -47.53 -41.62 -17.95
C GLU A 395 -46.02 -41.33 -17.88
N ALA A 396 -45.66 -40.29 -17.11
CA ALA A 396 -44.27 -39.95 -16.80
C ALA A 396 -43.76 -40.74 -15.58
N PRO A 397 -42.53 -41.28 -15.60
CA PRO A 397 -41.94 -41.94 -14.44
C PRO A 397 -41.60 -40.94 -13.31
N ALA A 398 -41.65 -41.43 -12.07
CA ALA A 398 -41.41 -40.62 -10.87
C ALA A 398 -40.02 -39.93 -10.87
N PRO A 399 -39.89 -38.73 -10.28
CA PRO A 399 -38.64 -37.96 -10.29
C PRO A 399 -37.48 -38.72 -9.63
N ALA A 400 -36.36 -38.80 -10.33
CA ALA A 400 -35.20 -39.55 -9.89
C ALA A 400 -34.56 -38.97 -8.62
N LYS A 401 -34.04 -39.87 -7.76
CA LYS A 401 -33.47 -39.58 -6.43
C LYS A 401 -32.47 -38.43 -6.45
N PHE A 402 -32.64 -37.47 -5.53
CA PHE A 402 -31.68 -36.41 -5.25
C PHE A 402 -30.26 -36.99 -5.05
N LYS A 403 -29.30 -36.55 -5.87
CA LYS A 403 -27.88 -36.90 -5.67
C LYS A 403 -27.30 -35.97 -4.62
N SER A 404 -26.93 -36.51 -3.46
CA SER A 404 -26.34 -35.75 -2.36
C SER A 404 -25.09 -34.97 -2.77
N GLY A 405 -25.03 -33.70 -2.35
CA GLY A 405 -23.99 -32.76 -2.74
C GLY A 405 -22.61 -33.05 -2.15
N PRO A 406 -21.55 -32.35 -2.60
CA PRO A 406 -20.17 -32.62 -2.17
C PRO A 406 -19.98 -32.56 -0.65
N ALA A 407 -20.63 -31.63 0.06
CA ALA A 407 -20.55 -31.51 1.51
C ALA A 407 -21.11 -32.75 2.25
N ALA A 408 -22.25 -33.29 1.79
CA ALA A 408 -22.83 -34.50 2.36
C ALA A 408 -21.95 -35.74 2.10
N LYS A 409 -21.31 -35.81 0.93
CA LYS A 409 -20.34 -36.88 0.62
C LYS A 409 -19.04 -36.75 1.41
N ALA A 410 -18.57 -35.53 1.67
CA ALA A 410 -17.43 -35.28 2.55
C ALA A 410 -17.75 -35.70 3.99
N LEU A 411 -18.94 -35.34 4.51
CA LEU A 411 -19.41 -35.74 5.84
C LEU A 411 -19.51 -37.28 5.95
N ALA A 412 -20.11 -37.94 4.96
CA ALA A 412 -20.21 -39.41 4.93
C ALA A 412 -18.82 -40.08 4.87
N LYS A 413 -17.88 -39.55 4.08
CA LYS A 413 -16.51 -40.09 3.99
C LYS A 413 -15.69 -39.85 5.27
N ALA A 414 -15.91 -38.73 5.96
CA ALA A 414 -15.29 -38.46 7.26
C ALA A 414 -15.83 -39.40 8.36
N VAL A 415 -17.12 -39.73 8.34
CA VAL A 415 -17.71 -40.74 9.25
C VAL A 415 -17.22 -42.15 8.93
N ALA A 416 -17.13 -42.51 7.64
CA ALA A 416 -16.73 -43.85 7.19
C ALA A 416 -15.22 -44.16 7.35
N SER A 417 -14.37 -43.15 7.60
CA SER A 417 -12.90 -43.31 7.70
C SER A 417 -12.39 -43.49 9.14
N GLY A 418 -13.27 -43.86 10.07
CA GLY A 418 -13.04 -44.39 11.42
C GLY A 418 -11.60 -44.26 11.96
N ALA A 419 -11.30 -43.14 12.63
CA ALA A 419 -9.96 -42.77 13.08
C ALA A 419 -9.41 -43.62 14.26
N THR A 420 -9.10 -44.89 13.99
CA THR A 420 -8.52 -45.85 14.95
C THR A 420 -7.11 -45.47 15.41
N TRP A 421 -6.36 -44.69 14.61
CA TRP A 421 -5.01 -44.22 14.96
C TRP A 421 -4.99 -43.33 16.22
N LEU A 422 -6.05 -42.55 16.46
CA LEU A 422 -6.23 -41.74 17.66
C LEU A 422 -6.39 -42.61 18.93
N TRP A 423 -7.08 -43.75 18.82
CA TRP A 423 -7.27 -44.68 19.93
C TRP A 423 -5.99 -45.46 20.27
N SER A 424 -5.19 -45.82 19.25
CA SER A 424 -3.89 -46.47 19.47
C SER A 424 -2.87 -45.55 20.16
N TRP A 425 -3.00 -44.23 20.04
CA TRP A 425 -2.15 -43.27 20.75
C TRP A 425 -2.60 -43.07 22.21
N PHE A 426 -3.91 -43.05 22.45
CA PHE A 426 -4.49 -42.73 23.77
C PHE A 426 -4.22 -43.76 24.87
N TRP A 427 -3.94 -45.02 24.52
CA TRP A 427 -3.63 -46.10 25.48
C TRP A 427 -2.13 -46.47 25.56
N GLY A 428 -1.27 -45.86 24.74
CA GLY A 428 0.16 -46.20 24.71
C GLY A 428 1.02 -45.51 25.79
N TYR A 429 0.50 -44.49 26.47
CA TYR A 429 1.33 -43.49 27.17
C TYR A 429 1.23 -43.55 28.71
N GLN A 430 1.46 -44.73 29.30
CA GLN A 430 1.49 -44.90 30.77
C GLN A 430 2.85 -45.34 31.35
N LYS A 431 3.90 -45.50 30.52
CA LYS A 431 5.29 -45.72 30.97
C LYS A 431 6.33 -45.17 29.98
N LEU A 432 6.88 -43.99 30.27
CA LEU A 432 8.32 -43.69 30.26
C LEU A 432 8.55 -42.23 30.71
N LYS A 433 9.71 -41.98 31.32
CA LYS A 433 10.12 -40.66 31.84
C LYS A 433 10.88 -39.84 30.80
N LEU A 434 11.07 -38.54 31.07
CA LEU A 434 11.58 -37.57 30.10
C LEU A 434 13.03 -37.82 29.67
N ALA A 435 13.34 -37.41 28.45
CA ALA A 435 14.64 -36.87 28.04
C ALA A 435 14.39 -35.54 27.28
N PRO A 436 15.22 -34.49 27.45
CA PRO A 436 14.94 -33.17 26.87
C PRO A 436 15.32 -33.09 25.39
N LEU A 437 14.36 -32.81 24.49
CA LEU A 437 14.62 -32.60 23.07
C LEU A 437 13.98 -31.30 22.50
N PRO A 438 14.54 -30.70 21.43
CA PRO A 438 14.61 -29.23 21.38
C PRO A 438 13.69 -28.55 20.36
N GLY A 439 12.86 -27.61 20.85
CA GLY A 439 12.64 -26.29 20.24
C GLY A 439 12.05 -26.18 18.81
N HIS A 440 11.57 -27.27 18.19
CA HIS A 440 11.24 -27.27 16.75
C HIS A 440 9.76 -27.07 16.38
N PHE A 441 8.82 -27.16 17.31
CA PHE A 441 7.39 -27.24 16.99
C PHE A 441 6.73 -25.95 16.48
N GLY A 442 7.28 -24.77 16.80
CA GLY A 442 6.67 -23.46 16.49
C GLY A 442 6.47 -23.13 15.00
N LYS A 443 7.03 -23.91 14.07
CA LYS A 443 6.80 -23.77 12.62
C LYS A 443 5.73 -24.71 12.06
N SER A 444 5.47 -25.85 12.71
CA SER A 444 4.68 -26.92 12.11
C SER A 444 3.17 -26.69 12.26
N PHE A 445 2.72 -26.50 13.51
CA PHE A 445 1.30 -26.55 13.89
C PHE A 445 0.38 -25.63 13.07
N HIS A 446 0.79 -24.38 12.87
CA HIS A 446 -0.02 -23.40 12.15
C HIS A 446 0.18 -23.45 10.61
N THR A 447 1.19 -24.16 10.13
CA THR A 447 1.36 -24.46 8.70
C THR A 447 0.35 -25.54 8.29
N LEU A 448 0.28 -26.64 9.07
CA LEU A 448 -0.80 -27.64 9.01
C LEU A 448 -2.18 -26.98 9.05
N PHE A 449 -2.43 -26.12 10.05
CA PHE A 449 -3.75 -25.49 10.22
C PHE A 449 -4.25 -24.67 9.00
N VAL A 450 -3.35 -24.11 8.18
CA VAL A 450 -3.74 -23.39 6.95
C VAL A 450 -3.88 -24.33 5.75
N HIS A 451 -3.07 -25.39 5.66
CA HIS A 451 -3.27 -26.43 4.63
C HIS A 451 -4.61 -27.14 4.82
N ASN A 452 -4.96 -27.53 6.05
CA ASN A 452 -6.20 -28.22 6.35
C ASN A 452 -7.47 -27.38 6.04
N PHE A 453 -7.38 -26.06 5.93
CA PHE A 453 -8.52 -25.24 5.49
C PHE A 453 -8.92 -25.52 4.03
N ALA A 454 -8.02 -25.99 3.17
CA ALA A 454 -8.37 -26.41 1.82
C ALA A 454 -9.25 -27.68 1.83
N ASP A 455 -8.92 -28.66 2.69
CA ASP A 455 -9.69 -29.90 2.86
C ASP A 455 -11.13 -29.64 3.32
N TYR A 456 -11.34 -28.62 4.17
CA TYR A 456 -12.66 -28.16 4.63
C TYR A 456 -13.33 -27.15 3.69
N GLY A 457 -12.71 -26.78 2.55
CA GLY A 457 -13.25 -25.80 1.60
C GLY A 457 -13.26 -24.35 2.10
N LEU A 458 -12.55 -24.06 3.19
CA LEU A 458 -12.46 -22.73 3.81
C LEU A 458 -11.31 -21.86 3.24
N ALA A 459 -10.48 -22.43 2.36
CA ALA A 459 -9.47 -21.74 1.58
C ALA A 459 -9.43 -22.27 0.15
N ALA A 460 -9.01 -21.42 -0.80
CA ALA A 460 -8.73 -21.86 -2.16
C ALA A 460 -7.51 -22.79 -2.16
N ASP A 461 -7.69 -23.98 -2.73
CA ASP A 461 -6.73 -25.08 -2.69
C ASP A 461 -5.60 -24.86 -3.71
N ILE A 462 -4.69 -23.95 -3.37
CA ILE A 462 -3.56 -23.54 -4.20
C ILE A 462 -2.29 -23.59 -3.32
N PRO A 463 -1.35 -24.53 -3.55
CA PRO A 463 -0.13 -24.64 -2.75
C PRO A 463 0.80 -23.42 -2.90
N LEU A 464 1.57 -23.15 -1.84
CA LEU A 464 2.63 -22.16 -1.86
C LEU A 464 3.90 -22.74 -2.52
N SER A 465 4.30 -22.15 -3.65
CA SER A 465 5.61 -22.37 -4.26
C SER A 465 6.66 -21.44 -3.67
N PHE A 466 7.94 -21.87 -3.69
CA PHE A 466 9.04 -21.19 -3.00
C PHE A 466 10.26 -21.00 -3.92
N TYR A 467 10.62 -19.73 -4.20
CA TYR A 467 11.60 -19.33 -5.21
C TYR A 467 12.86 -18.70 -4.58
N ASP A 468 14.06 -18.92 -5.14
CA ASP A 468 15.25 -18.17 -4.70
C ASP A 468 15.30 -16.77 -5.31
N VAL A 469 15.31 -15.77 -4.44
CA VAL A 469 15.40 -14.35 -4.79
C VAL A 469 16.68 -13.69 -4.25
N GLY A 470 17.69 -14.46 -3.83
CA GLY A 470 18.92 -13.94 -3.23
C GLY A 470 18.72 -13.41 -1.80
N LEU A 471 17.78 -13.98 -1.06
CA LEU A 471 17.57 -13.74 0.38
C LEU A 471 18.02 -14.98 1.18
N LYS A 472 18.11 -14.87 2.51
CA LYS A 472 18.51 -15.98 3.41
C LYS A 472 17.58 -17.22 3.38
N GLY A 473 16.48 -17.16 2.65
CA GLY A 473 15.53 -18.25 2.46
C GLY A 473 14.65 -17.95 1.25
N LYS A 474 14.03 -19.00 0.69
CA LYS A 474 13.17 -18.91 -0.48
C LYS A 474 11.91 -18.06 -0.20
N HIS A 475 11.45 -17.33 -1.21
CA HIS A 475 10.30 -16.42 -1.14
C HIS A 475 9.01 -17.10 -1.64
N PRO A 476 7.86 -16.92 -0.97
CA PRO A 476 6.61 -17.57 -1.34
C PRO A 476 5.90 -16.87 -2.51
N ALA A 477 5.30 -17.65 -3.40
CA ALA A 477 4.36 -17.20 -4.42
C ALA A 477 3.36 -18.32 -4.75
N LEU A 478 2.25 -17.98 -5.41
CA LEU A 478 1.33 -18.96 -6.00
C LEU A 478 1.80 -19.25 -7.44
N ALA A 479 1.98 -20.52 -7.80
CA ALA A 479 2.40 -20.85 -9.16
C ALA A 479 1.21 -20.75 -10.13
N LEU A 480 1.43 -20.20 -11.33
CA LEU A 480 0.34 -20.01 -12.31
C LEU A 480 -0.31 -21.36 -12.71
N SER A 481 0.48 -22.44 -12.79
CA SER A 481 -0.02 -23.80 -13.03
C SER A 481 -0.97 -24.29 -11.94
N ASP A 482 -0.65 -24.05 -10.67
CA ASP A 482 -1.46 -24.49 -9.54
C ASP A 482 -2.74 -23.67 -9.41
N ILE A 483 -2.68 -22.37 -9.73
CA ILE A 483 -3.84 -21.49 -9.81
C ILE A 483 -4.82 -21.98 -10.89
N VAL A 484 -4.35 -22.21 -12.12
CA VAL A 484 -5.19 -22.68 -13.24
C VAL A 484 -5.80 -24.05 -12.94
N LYS A 485 -5.00 -24.97 -12.40
CA LYS A 485 -5.44 -26.31 -11.98
C LYS A 485 -6.54 -26.24 -10.91
N CYS A 486 -6.39 -25.37 -9.90
CA CYS A 486 -7.43 -25.15 -8.89
C CYS A 486 -8.70 -24.57 -9.52
N PHE A 487 -8.57 -23.59 -10.42
CA PHE A 487 -9.72 -22.95 -11.08
C PHE A 487 -10.50 -23.92 -11.96
N ASP A 488 -9.84 -24.81 -12.71
CA ASP A 488 -10.48 -25.90 -13.45
C ASP A 488 -11.27 -26.83 -12.52
N GLN A 489 -10.57 -27.40 -11.53
CA GLN A 489 -11.12 -28.35 -10.55
C GLN A 489 -12.31 -27.78 -9.73
N LYS A 490 -12.34 -26.47 -9.48
CA LYS A 490 -13.40 -25.80 -8.71
C LYS A 490 -14.48 -25.13 -9.58
N ASN A 491 -14.41 -25.24 -10.91
CA ASN A 491 -15.33 -24.57 -11.87
C ASN A 491 -15.26 -23.03 -11.82
N LYS A 492 -14.04 -22.47 -11.69
CA LYS A 492 -13.75 -21.03 -11.53
C LYS A 492 -12.80 -20.47 -12.60
N LEU A 493 -12.65 -21.14 -13.75
CA LEU A 493 -11.91 -20.59 -14.91
C LEU A 493 -12.49 -19.24 -15.39
N GLU A 494 -13.75 -18.93 -15.07
CA GLU A 494 -14.36 -17.60 -15.25
C GLU A 494 -13.58 -16.43 -14.60
N VAL A 495 -12.71 -16.69 -13.62
CA VAL A 495 -11.79 -15.68 -13.06
C VAL A 495 -10.78 -15.21 -14.11
N LEU A 496 -10.32 -16.13 -14.96
CA LEU A 496 -9.33 -15.89 -16.01
C LEU A 496 -9.96 -15.51 -17.35
N THR A 497 -11.13 -16.08 -17.69
CA THR A 497 -11.80 -15.74 -18.96
C THR A 497 -12.77 -14.57 -18.84
N GLN A 498 -13.20 -14.22 -17.62
CA GLN A 498 -14.25 -13.22 -17.34
C GLN A 498 -15.58 -13.48 -18.07
N GLY A 499 -15.84 -14.71 -18.50
CA GLY A 499 -17.03 -15.11 -19.25
C GLY A 499 -16.89 -15.08 -20.77
N HIS A 500 -15.72 -14.70 -21.29
CA HIS A 500 -15.37 -14.81 -22.71
C HIS A 500 -15.00 -16.26 -23.08
N GLY A 501 -15.26 -16.66 -24.32
CA GLY A 501 -14.94 -17.98 -24.85
C GLY A 501 -14.01 -17.93 -26.06
N GLU A 502 -13.86 -19.09 -26.71
CA GLU A 502 -12.99 -19.29 -27.88
C GLU A 502 -13.30 -18.30 -29.03
N ARG A 503 -14.59 -18.00 -29.26
CA ARG A 503 -15.04 -17.02 -30.27
C ARG A 503 -14.51 -15.61 -29.96
N GLU A 504 -14.73 -15.15 -28.73
CA GLU A 504 -14.40 -13.80 -28.30
C GLU A 504 -12.88 -13.59 -28.23
N PHE A 505 -12.11 -14.60 -27.80
CA PHE A 505 -10.64 -14.57 -27.85
C PHE A 505 -10.14 -14.52 -29.30
N LYS A 506 -10.72 -15.30 -30.21
CA LYS A 506 -10.35 -15.26 -31.63
C LYS A 506 -10.56 -13.88 -32.25
N GLN A 507 -11.75 -13.29 -32.05
CA GLN A 507 -12.06 -11.93 -32.51
C GLN A 507 -11.11 -10.89 -31.90
N PHE A 508 -10.74 -11.02 -30.62
CA PHE A 508 -9.74 -10.16 -29.99
C PHE A 508 -8.37 -10.26 -30.69
N TRP A 509 -7.88 -11.47 -30.98
CA TRP A 509 -6.57 -11.66 -31.63
C TRP A 509 -6.56 -11.28 -33.11
N GLU A 510 -7.65 -11.51 -33.84
CA GLU A 510 -7.85 -11.00 -35.19
C GLU A 510 -7.79 -9.46 -35.22
N THR A 511 -8.38 -8.80 -34.23
CA THR A 511 -8.30 -7.33 -34.06
C THR A 511 -6.90 -6.87 -33.64
N TRP A 512 -6.27 -7.56 -32.67
CA TRP A 512 -4.91 -7.26 -32.20
C TRP A 512 -3.84 -7.41 -33.30
N ARG A 513 -4.05 -8.31 -34.27
CA ARG A 513 -3.18 -8.50 -35.44
C ARG A 513 -3.05 -7.24 -36.30
N LEU A 514 -4.05 -6.35 -36.31
CA LEU A 514 -3.99 -5.07 -37.00
C LEU A 514 -3.13 -4.03 -36.25
N VAL A 515 -3.08 -4.13 -34.91
CA VAL A 515 -2.32 -3.23 -34.04
C VAL A 515 -0.84 -3.62 -33.99
N GLN A 516 -0.55 -4.89 -33.70
CA GLN A 516 0.78 -5.47 -33.56
C GLN A 516 0.96 -6.73 -34.45
N PRO A 517 1.02 -6.59 -35.79
CA PRO A 517 1.09 -7.73 -36.71
C PRO A 517 2.30 -8.64 -36.50
N LYS A 518 3.39 -8.14 -35.90
CA LYS A 518 4.61 -8.91 -35.58
C LYS A 518 4.59 -9.56 -34.19
N HIS A 519 3.46 -9.58 -33.48
CA HIS A 519 3.40 -10.17 -32.14
C HIS A 519 3.62 -11.70 -32.19
N PRO A 520 4.51 -12.30 -31.38
CA PRO A 520 4.93 -13.71 -31.52
C PRO A 520 3.81 -14.77 -31.42
N ILE A 521 2.62 -14.37 -30.94
CA ILE A 521 1.43 -15.23 -30.90
C ILE A 521 1.02 -15.71 -32.31
N PHE A 522 1.16 -14.90 -33.35
CA PHE A 522 0.68 -15.25 -34.71
C PHE A 522 1.59 -16.22 -35.48
N GLU A 523 2.71 -16.59 -34.85
CA GLU A 523 3.60 -17.68 -35.24
C GLU A 523 3.43 -18.85 -34.27
N THR A 524 3.63 -18.62 -32.97
CA THR A 524 3.62 -19.65 -31.91
C THR A 524 2.24 -20.31 -31.71
N HIS A 525 1.15 -19.58 -31.97
CA HIS A 525 -0.24 -20.02 -31.77
C HIS A 525 -1.09 -19.91 -33.03
N ARG A 526 -0.48 -19.89 -34.22
CA ARG A 526 -1.20 -19.91 -35.51
C ARG A 526 -2.19 -21.09 -35.57
N GLY A 527 -3.47 -20.80 -35.78
CA GLY A 527 -4.54 -21.80 -35.86
C GLY A 527 -4.99 -22.35 -34.51
N ARG A 528 -4.71 -21.61 -33.41
CA ARG A 528 -5.19 -21.88 -32.05
C ARG A 528 -5.27 -20.62 -31.19
N GLU A 529 -5.37 -19.44 -31.82
CA GLU A 529 -5.46 -18.15 -31.13
C GLU A 529 -6.69 -18.07 -30.21
N GLU A 530 -7.77 -18.77 -30.52
CA GLU A 530 -8.97 -18.93 -29.67
C GLU A 530 -8.69 -19.53 -28.28
N GLN A 531 -7.60 -20.28 -28.10
CA GLN A 531 -7.20 -20.88 -26.81
C GLN A 531 -6.31 -19.94 -25.97
N CYS A 532 -6.02 -18.73 -26.46
CA CYS A 532 -5.03 -17.83 -25.89
C CYS A 532 -5.70 -16.68 -25.12
N ILE A 533 -5.52 -16.63 -23.80
CA ILE A 533 -6.08 -15.57 -22.95
C ILE A 533 -5.12 -14.37 -22.90
N PRO A 534 -5.52 -13.16 -23.34
CA PRO A 534 -4.71 -11.95 -23.21
C PRO A 534 -4.67 -11.48 -21.75
N VAL A 535 -3.49 -11.46 -21.14
CA VAL A 535 -3.30 -11.07 -19.73
C VAL A 535 -2.37 -9.86 -19.58
N CYS A 536 -2.62 -9.08 -18.52
CA CYS A 536 -1.76 -8.01 -18.04
C CYS A 536 -1.09 -8.43 -16.72
N VAL A 537 0.18 -8.04 -16.56
CA VAL A 537 0.87 -8.07 -15.26
C VAL A 537 0.64 -6.73 -14.56
N HIS A 538 0.35 -6.73 -13.26
CA HIS A 538 0.28 -5.52 -12.45
C HIS A 538 1.16 -5.61 -11.20
N CYS A 539 1.81 -4.50 -10.85
CA CYS A 539 2.64 -4.34 -9.65
C CYS A 539 2.40 -2.95 -9.03
N ASP A 540 2.19 -2.89 -7.72
CA ASP A 540 2.05 -1.64 -6.95
C ASP A 540 2.43 -1.84 -5.46
N GLU A 541 2.70 -0.76 -4.74
CA GLU A 541 3.16 -0.73 -3.34
C GLU A 541 2.07 -0.31 -2.33
N GLY A 542 1.25 -1.27 -1.91
CA GLY A 542 0.28 -1.08 -0.83
C GLY A 542 0.91 -0.79 0.55
N THR A 543 0.12 -0.26 1.49
CA THR A 543 0.60 0.09 2.86
C THR A 543 0.27 -0.97 3.92
N THR A 544 1.29 -1.62 4.48
CA THR A 544 1.21 -2.63 5.52
C THR A 544 1.48 -2.08 6.94
N LEU A 545 1.63 -2.97 7.92
CA LEU A 545 1.77 -2.65 9.34
C LEU A 545 2.96 -1.69 9.62
N LYS A 546 2.75 -0.75 10.55
CA LYS A 546 3.70 0.34 10.89
C LYS A 546 4.08 1.23 9.69
N LYS A 547 3.11 1.52 8.81
CA LYS A 547 3.21 2.39 7.61
C LYS A 547 4.37 2.03 6.66
N ARG A 548 4.68 0.73 6.53
CA ARG A 548 5.68 0.23 5.57
C ARG A 548 5.02 -0.12 4.24
N SER A 549 5.70 0.00 3.11
CA SER A 549 5.15 -0.47 1.84
C SER A 549 5.36 -1.98 1.63
N ILE A 550 4.43 -2.58 0.89
CA ILE A 550 4.47 -3.97 0.43
C ILE A 550 4.14 -3.99 -1.05
N MET A 551 5.09 -4.44 -1.87
CA MET A 551 4.86 -4.73 -3.28
C MET A 551 3.86 -5.88 -3.39
N ILE A 552 2.85 -5.70 -4.22
CA ILE A 552 1.80 -6.67 -4.52
C ILE A 552 1.86 -6.93 -6.01
N ILE A 553 2.04 -8.21 -6.40
CA ILE A 553 2.27 -8.64 -7.77
C ILE A 553 1.12 -9.56 -8.19
N GLN A 554 0.46 -9.25 -9.30
CA GLN A 554 -0.73 -9.94 -9.77
C GLN A 554 -0.76 -10.08 -11.29
N VAL A 555 -1.60 -11.01 -11.76
CA VAL A 555 -1.98 -11.19 -13.16
C VAL A 555 -3.49 -11.03 -13.28
N GLU A 556 -3.96 -10.40 -14.35
CA GLU A 556 -5.38 -10.29 -14.67
C GLU A 556 -5.62 -10.39 -16.19
N PRO A 557 -6.80 -10.83 -16.66
CA PRO A 557 -7.14 -10.74 -18.07
C PRO A 557 -7.42 -9.28 -18.48
N LEU A 558 -7.01 -8.91 -19.70
CA LEU A 558 -7.33 -7.60 -20.30
C LEU A 558 -8.84 -7.50 -20.59
N MET A 559 -9.39 -8.54 -21.21
CA MET A 559 -10.81 -8.67 -21.52
C MET A 559 -11.60 -8.89 -20.23
N GLY A 560 -12.76 -8.25 -20.12
CA GLY A 560 -13.64 -8.40 -18.97
C GLY A 560 -15.07 -8.00 -19.25
N LYS A 561 -15.84 -7.83 -18.17
CA LYS A 561 -17.32 -7.69 -18.21
C LYS A 561 -17.80 -6.27 -18.56
N GLY A 562 -16.88 -5.36 -18.90
CA GLY A 562 -17.15 -3.97 -19.26
C GLY A 562 -17.09 -3.01 -18.07
N THR A 563 -17.73 -1.85 -18.25
CA THR A 563 -17.92 -0.82 -17.22
C THR A 563 -19.38 -0.82 -16.73
N ARG A 564 -19.69 -0.08 -15.66
CA ARG A 564 -21.08 0.13 -15.22
C ARG A 564 -21.94 0.91 -16.25
N LYS A 565 -21.33 1.48 -17.30
CA LYS A 565 -21.99 2.25 -18.36
C LYS A 565 -22.16 1.47 -19.67
N ARG A 566 -21.16 0.66 -20.08
CA ARG A 566 -21.25 -0.30 -21.19
C ARG A 566 -20.68 -1.65 -20.74
N LYS A 567 -21.57 -2.64 -20.61
CA LYS A 567 -21.19 -4.04 -20.35
C LYS A 567 -20.64 -4.68 -21.62
N SER A 568 -19.89 -5.75 -21.49
CA SER A 568 -19.52 -6.60 -22.63
C SER A 568 -20.73 -7.29 -23.25
N THR A 569 -20.71 -7.48 -24.57
CA THR A 569 -21.59 -8.41 -25.30
C THR A 569 -20.73 -9.55 -25.89
N GLN A 570 -21.32 -10.43 -26.72
CA GLN A 570 -20.55 -11.45 -27.45
C GLN A 570 -19.74 -10.87 -28.62
N ASP A 571 -20.15 -9.71 -29.15
CA ASP A 571 -19.51 -9.06 -30.29
C ASP A 571 -18.67 -7.84 -29.87
N GLU A 572 -18.94 -7.28 -28.69
CA GLU A 572 -18.20 -6.19 -28.06
C GLU A 572 -17.59 -6.63 -26.72
N PRO A 573 -16.32 -7.10 -26.68
CA PRO A 573 -15.65 -7.35 -25.42
C PRO A 573 -15.49 -6.05 -24.62
N GLY A 574 -15.51 -6.15 -23.29
CA GLY A 574 -15.44 -5.01 -22.37
C GLY A 574 -14.10 -4.90 -21.65
N CYS A 575 -13.80 -3.72 -21.10
CA CYS A 575 -12.69 -3.53 -20.15
C CYS A 575 -12.93 -4.37 -18.86
N ASN A 576 -11.86 -4.80 -18.18
CA ASN A 576 -11.95 -5.52 -16.90
C ASN A 576 -12.22 -4.59 -15.69
N LEU A 577 -13.36 -3.88 -15.70
CA LEU A 577 -13.75 -2.95 -14.62
C LEU A 577 -15.02 -3.33 -13.83
N LEU A 578 -15.72 -4.39 -14.22
CA LEU A 578 -16.88 -4.93 -13.49
C LEU A 578 -16.56 -6.30 -12.84
N GLY A 579 -16.74 -6.37 -11.52
CA GLY A 579 -16.57 -7.58 -10.71
C GLY A 579 -16.18 -7.25 -9.28
N SER A 580 -15.90 -8.28 -8.47
CA SER A 580 -15.08 -8.10 -7.26
C SER A 580 -13.62 -8.08 -7.69
N SER A 581 -12.82 -7.13 -7.19
CA SER A 581 -11.39 -7.11 -7.50
C SER A 581 -10.71 -8.43 -7.11
N VAL A 582 -11.17 -9.09 -6.04
CA VAL A 582 -10.69 -10.40 -5.55
C VAL A 582 -10.93 -11.54 -6.55
N THR A 583 -11.95 -11.45 -7.40
CA THR A 583 -12.33 -12.47 -8.41
C THR A 583 -11.94 -12.11 -9.83
N ASN A 584 -11.30 -10.96 -10.02
CA ASN A 584 -10.87 -10.45 -11.33
C ASN A 584 -9.34 -10.23 -11.41
N ARG A 585 -8.64 -10.31 -10.28
CA ARG A 585 -7.19 -10.23 -10.13
C ARG A 585 -6.68 -11.49 -9.43
N VAL A 586 -5.65 -12.11 -10.01
CA VAL A 586 -4.97 -13.27 -9.45
C VAL A 586 -3.72 -12.80 -8.73
N LEU A 587 -3.71 -12.89 -7.39
CA LEU A 587 -2.49 -12.63 -6.63
C LEU A 587 -1.44 -13.68 -7.00
N TRP A 588 -0.23 -13.24 -7.33
CA TRP A 588 0.90 -14.13 -7.56
C TRP A 588 1.89 -14.09 -6.38
N SER A 589 2.28 -12.91 -5.88
CA SER A 589 3.16 -12.80 -4.70
C SER A 589 3.07 -11.42 -4.01
N VAL A 590 3.61 -11.32 -2.78
CA VAL A 590 3.76 -10.06 -2.04
C VAL A 590 5.13 -9.96 -1.35
N MET A 591 5.81 -8.82 -1.50
CA MET A 591 7.16 -8.60 -0.96
C MET A 591 7.27 -7.25 -0.24
N LEU A 592 7.83 -7.22 0.98
CA LEU A 592 8.03 -5.96 1.73
C LEU A 592 9.17 -5.13 1.12
N SER A 593 9.00 -3.81 1.00
CA SER A 593 10.10 -2.91 0.56
C SER A 593 11.39 -3.08 1.35
N ARG A 594 11.31 -3.32 2.66
CA ARG A 594 12.50 -3.57 3.50
C ARG A 594 13.38 -4.76 3.06
N VAL A 595 12.88 -5.68 2.22
CA VAL A 595 13.66 -6.83 1.71
C VAL A 595 14.13 -6.68 0.26
N TYR A 596 13.84 -5.57 -0.44
CA TYR A 596 14.42 -5.28 -1.77
C TYR A 596 14.97 -3.85 -1.92
N SER A 597 14.32 -2.83 -1.36
CA SER A 597 14.66 -1.41 -1.52
C SER A 597 15.90 -0.94 -0.74
N GLY A 598 16.56 -1.83 0.00
CA GLY A 598 17.75 -1.49 0.78
C GLY A 598 18.95 -1.15 -0.12
N LYS A 599 19.73 -0.11 0.22
CA LYS A 599 20.87 0.37 -0.61
C LYS A 599 21.89 -0.70 -1.02
N LYS A 600 22.08 -1.76 -0.22
CA LYS A 600 22.96 -2.91 -0.56
C LYS A 600 22.31 -3.92 -1.52
N LEU A 601 20.99 -3.96 -1.58
CA LEU A 601 20.20 -4.90 -2.37
C LEU A 601 19.81 -4.32 -3.73
N GLY A 602 19.54 -3.01 -3.81
CA GLY A 602 19.30 -2.31 -5.08
C GLY A 602 18.17 -2.93 -5.91
N ASN A 603 17.04 -3.25 -5.27
CA ASN A 603 15.88 -3.95 -5.84
C ASN A 603 16.14 -5.36 -6.39
N LYS A 604 17.37 -5.90 -6.35
CA LYS A 604 17.71 -7.23 -6.91
C LYS A 604 16.78 -8.38 -6.46
N PRO A 605 16.31 -8.46 -5.20
CA PRO A 605 15.37 -9.50 -4.79
C PRO A 605 13.97 -9.36 -5.42
N LEU A 606 13.51 -8.14 -5.70
CA LEU A 606 12.28 -7.90 -6.43
C LEU A 606 12.46 -8.25 -7.92
N LEU A 607 13.58 -7.84 -8.53
CA LEU A 607 13.85 -8.17 -9.94
C LEU A 607 13.98 -9.68 -10.15
N LYS A 608 14.75 -10.39 -9.29
CA LYS A 608 14.80 -11.87 -9.28
C LYS A 608 13.41 -12.50 -9.11
N LEU A 609 12.54 -11.92 -8.28
CA LEU A 609 11.18 -12.43 -8.12
C LEU A 609 10.37 -12.25 -9.42
N ILE A 610 10.49 -11.11 -10.09
CA ILE A 610 9.87 -10.86 -11.40
C ILE A 610 10.44 -11.78 -12.49
N ASP A 611 11.73 -12.14 -12.45
CA ASP A 611 12.32 -13.13 -13.37
C ASP A 611 11.65 -14.52 -13.22
N HIS A 612 11.26 -14.92 -12.00
CA HIS A 612 10.49 -16.16 -11.75
C HIS A 612 9.04 -16.08 -12.23
N LEU A 613 8.41 -14.90 -12.22
CA LEU A 613 7.09 -14.69 -12.83
C LEU A 613 7.20 -14.75 -14.36
N ALA A 614 8.20 -14.08 -14.95
CA ALA A 614 8.47 -14.13 -16.39
C ALA A 614 8.70 -15.55 -16.90
N THR A 615 9.46 -16.35 -16.14
CA THR A 615 9.68 -17.78 -16.45
C THR A 615 8.37 -18.57 -16.48
N GLN A 616 7.45 -18.32 -15.53
CA GLN A 616 6.12 -18.96 -15.52
C GLN A 616 5.22 -18.47 -16.65
N LEU A 617 5.25 -17.18 -16.97
CA LEU A 617 4.51 -16.60 -18.09
C LEU A 617 5.02 -17.13 -19.44
N SER A 618 6.33 -17.36 -19.59
CA SER A 618 6.90 -18.00 -20.78
C SER A 618 6.42 -19.46 -20.92
N GLY A 619 6.38 -20.21 -19.82
CA GLY A 619 5.77 -21.53 -19.81
C GLY A 619 4.27 -21.50 -20.14
N ALA A 620 3.53 -20.52 -19.62
CA ALA A 620 2.11 -20.33 -19.88
C ALA A 620 1.80 -19.91 -21.33
N PHE A 621 2.76 -19.26 -22.00
CA PHE A 621 2.74 -18.98 -23.43
C PHE A 621 3.07 -20.24 -24.24
N TYR A 622 4.30 -20.76 -24.17
CA TYR A 622 4.76 -21.85 -25.05
C TYR A 622 4.09 -23.21 -24.78
N ASN A 623 3.93 -23.60 -23.50
CA ASN A 623 3.47 -24.94 -23.12
C ASN A 623 1.98 -25.00 -22.78
N GLY A 624 1.40 -23.87 -22.37
CA GLY A 624 0.02 -23.76 -21.89
C GLY A 624 -0.28 -24.57 -20.63
N PHE A 625 -1.58 -24.73 -20.35
CA PHE A 625 -2.10 -25.51 -19.24
C PHE A 625 -3.16 -26.49 -19.73
N ASP A 626 -3.00 -27.77 -19.41
CA ASP A 626 -3.96 -28.83 -19.71
C ASP A 626 -5.12 -28.80 -18.71
N LEU A 627 -6.36 -28.68 -19.22
CA LEU A 627 -7.58 -28.67 -18.40
C LEU A 627 -8.11 -30.10 -18.23
N ALA A 628 -8.20 -30.56 -16.98
CA ALA A 628 -8.56 -31.93 -16.64
C ALA A 628 -10.05 -32.25 -16.89
N ARG A 629 -10.90 -31.23 -17.09
CA ARG A 629 -12.36 -31.40 -17.26
C ARG A 629 -12.87 -31.31 -18.69
N GLU A 630 -12.17 -30.58 -19.56
CA GLU A 630 -12.59 -30.38 -20.97
C GLU A 630 -11.67 -31.08 -21.98
N SER A 631 -10.56 -31.69 -21.54
CA SER A 631 -9.50 -32.21 -22.42
C SER A 631 -8.94 -31.17 -23.40
N LYS A 632 -9.05 -29.89 -23.03
CA LYS A 632 -8.55 -28.73 -23.77
C LYS A 632 -7.27 -28.20 -23.15
N LYS A 633 -6.53 -27.42 -23.93
CA LYS A 633 -5.41 -26.60 -23.47
C LYS A 633 -5.77 -25.12 -23.57
N ILE A 634 -5.37 -24.34 -22.56
CA ILE A 634 -5.40 -22.88 -22.59
C ILE A 634 -4.00 -22.30 -22.43
N TYR A 635 -3.76 -21.13 -23.00
CA TYR A 635 -2.49 -20.40 -22.92
C TYR A 635 -2.72 -19.02 -22.30
N MET A 636 -1.73 -18.46 -21.62
CA MET A 636 -1.74 -17.06 -21.19
C MET A 636 -0.72 -16.26 -21.98
N VAL A 637 -1.15 -15.15 -22.56
CA VAL A 637 -0.31 -14.28 -23.39
C VAL A 637 -0.14 -12.94 -22.67
N PRO A 638 1.01 -12.68 -22.02
CA PRO A 638 1.28 -11.38 -21.41
C PRO A 638 1.46 -10.33 -22.51
N ILE A 639 0.52 -9.39 -22.62
CA ILE A 639 0.53 -8.32 -23.64
C ILE A 639 0.90 -6.94 -23.08
N ALA A 640 0.85 -6.77 -21.76
CA ALA A 640 1.25 -5.54 -21.10
C ALA A 640 1.67 -5.78 -19.63
N MET A 641 2.52 -4.89 -19.13
CA MET A 641 2.60 -4.54 -17.72
C MET A 641 1.89 -3.19 -17.51
N LYS A 642 1.01 -3.11 -16.50
CA LYS A 642 0.41 -1.87 -16.01
C LYS A 642 0.71 -1.67 -14.52
N GLY A 643 0.46 -0.47 -14.01
CA GLY A 643 0.75 -0.10 -12.61
C GLY A 643 1.00 1.39 -12.49
N ASP A 644 1.22 1.87 -11.26
CA ASP A 644 1.68 3.24 -11.06
C ASP A 644 3.05 3.44 -11.73
N TRP A 645 3.32 4.64 -12.25
CA TRP A 645 4.56 4.86 -13.02
C TRP A 645 5.85 4.64 -12.20
N PRO A 646 5.93 4.98 -10.90
CA PRO A 646 6.97 4.51 -9.99
C PRO A 646 7.18 2.98 -9.93
N ALA A 647 6.13 2.16 -10.02
CA ALA A 647 6.23 0.70 -10.07
C ALA A 647 6.69 0.21 -11.44
N LEU A 648 6.14 0.76 -12.53
CA LEU A 648 6.61 0.51 -13.91
C LEU A 648 8.12 0.83 -14.04
N ALA A 649 8.56 1.98 -13.54
CA ALA A 649 9.98 2.37 -13.56
C ALA A 649 10.86 1.43 -12.72
N LYS A 650 10.33 0.93 -11.58
CA LYS A 650 11.05 0.04 -10.66
C LYS A 650 11.19 -1.39 -11.18
N VAL A 651 10.18 -1.92 -11.87
CA VAL A 651 10.13 -3.29 -12.40
C VAL A 651 10.68 -3.37 -13.83
N GLY A 652 10.31 -2.43 -14.69
CA GLY A 652 10.87 -2.25 -16.04
C GLY A 652 12.27 -1.62 -16.05
N THR A 653 12.85 -1.32 -14.89
CA THR A 653 14.18 -0.69 -14.74
C THR A 653 14.38 0.53 -15.65
N LEU A 654 13.33 1.34 -15.80
CA LEU A 654 13.25 2.40 -16.80
C LEU A 654 14.21 3.53 -16.45
N LEU A 655 15.05 3.93 -17.40
CA LEU A 655 16.01 5.03 -17.29
C LEU A 655 15.32 6.40 -17.40
N ARG A 656 14.23 6.47 -18.16
CA ARG A 656 13.45 7.68 -18.42
C ARG A 656 12.11 7.58 -17.70
N HIS A 657 11.88 8.43 -16.70
CA HIS A 657 10.60 8.56 -16.01
C HIS A 657 10.58 9.90 -15.25
N PHE A 658 9.39 10.45 -14.99
CA PHE A 658 9.19 11.75 -14.30
C PHE A 658 9.97 11.93 -12.98
N GLY A 659 10.32 10.84 -12.30
CA GLY A 659 11.13 10.86 -11.07
C GLY A 659 12.54 11.45 -11.25
N TRP A 660 13.01 11.59 -12.49
CA TRP A 660 14.26 12.28 -12.83
C TRP A 660 14.13 13.80 -13.02
N GLN A 661 12.97 14.41 -12.73
CA GLN A 661 12.82 15.87 -12.65
C GLN A 661 13.54 16.46 -11.42
N VAL A 662 14.88 16.35 -11.39
CA VAL A 662 15.73 16.92 -10.35
C VAL A 662 16.94 17.60 -10.99
N LYS A 663 16.83 18.93 -11.11
CA LYS A 663 17.86 19.90 -11.52
C LYS A 663 18.27 19.87 -13.00
N SER A 664 17.76 20.85 -13.73
CA SER A 664 18.35 21.35 -14.96
C SER A 664 19.79 21.81 -14.71
N GLY A 665 20.75 20.94 -15.03
CA GLY A 665 22.15 21.32 -15.24
C GLY A 665 22.42 21.55 -16.73
N ASN A 666 23.60 22.08 -17.07
CA ASN A 666 23.98 22.48 -18.43
C ASN A 666 24.27 21.28 -19.39
N GLY A 667 23.58 20.14 -19.21
CA GLY A 667 23.66 18.95 -20.06
C GLY A 667 22.30 18.44 -20.55
N GLY A 668 21.21 19.15 -20.26
CA GLY A 668 19.84 18.74 -20.55
C GLY A 668 19.28 17.69 -19.58
N GLY A 669 18.00 17.34 -19.73
CA GLY A 669 17.32 16.38 -18.87
C GLY A 669 17.62 14.93 -19.23
N HIS A 670 17.41 14.04 -18.26
CA HIS A 670 17.58 12.58 -18.45
C HIS A 670 16.43 11.94 -19.25
N GLY A 671 15.36 12.69 -19.52
CA GLY A 671 14.15 12.25 -20.21
C GLY A 671 13.03 11.87 -19.23
N ILE A 672 11.88 12.52 -19.34
CA ILE A 672 10.73 12.24 -18.47
C ILE A 672 9.88 11.06 -18.96
N CYS A 673 9.84 10.75 -20.25
CA CYS A 673 8.99 9.68 -20.80
C CYS A 673 9.79 8.42 -21.16
N HIS A 674 9.25 7.23 -20.86
CA HIS A 674 9.86 5.96 -21.29
C HIS A 674 9.54 5.60 -22.75
N LEU A 675 8.43 6.10 -23.30
CA LEU A 675 8.00 5.82 -24.67
C LEU A 675 8.72 6.71 -25.70
N CYS A 676 8.89 8.00 -25.40
CA CYS A 676 9.49 8.99 -26.32
C CYS A 676 10.73 9.69 -25.72
N GLN A 677 11.23 10.72 -26.43
CA GLN A 677 12.41 11.52 -26.07
C GLN A 677 12.12 12.80 -25.25
N ALA A 678 10.90 12.98 -24.74
CA ALA A 678 10.51 14.15 -23.94
C ALA A 678 11.49 14.49 -22.80
N ASP A 679 11.84 15.79 -22.66
CA ASP A 679 12.80 16.33 -21.67
C ASP A 679 14.26 15.85 -21.84
N ARG A 680 14.62 15.32 -23.02
CA ARG A 680 16.01 15.15 -23.46
C ARG A 680 16.48 16.41 -24.23
N PRO A 681 17.79 16.60 -24.45
CA PRO A 681 18.31 17.65 -25.34
C PRO A 681 17.61 17.67 -26.70
N SER A 682 17.18 18.85 -27.16
CA SER A 682 16.34 19.10 -28.35
C SER A 682 14.86 18.70 -28.23
N PHE A 683 14.38 18.32 -27.05
CA PHE A 683 13.01 17.89 -26.76
C PHE A 683 12.46 18.49 -25.44
N GLU A 684 12.90 19.70 -25.12
CA GLU A 684 12.54 20.47 -23.93
C GLU A 684 11.06 20.94 -23.96
N ASN A 685 10.48 21.06 -25.15
CA ASN A 685 9.07 21.42 -25.37
C ASN A 685 8.09 20.25 -25.18
N TRP A 686 8.34 19.35 -24.21
CA TRP A 686 7.54 18.15 -23.97
C TRP A 686 6.07 18.40 -23.57
N HIS A 687 5.74 19.64 -23.19
CA HIS A 687 4.39 20.08 -22.88
C HIS A 687 3.55 20.38 -24.13
N ASP A 688 4.19 20.61 -25.28
CA ASP A 688 3.52 20.61 -26.58
C ASP A 688 3.27 19.16 -27.00
N VAL A 689 2.00 18.76 -26.93
CA VAL A 689 1.53 17.42 -27.30
C VAL A 689 0.79 17.42 -28.66
N SER A 690 1.11 18.39 -29.52
CA SER A 690 0.68 18.37 -30.92
C SER A 690 1.23 17.15 -31.66
N TRP A 691 0.49 16.67 -32.67
CA TRP A 691 0.89 15.50 -33.48
C TRP A 691 2.32 15.64 -34.03
N ALA A 692 2.68 16.82 -34.54
CA ALA A 692 4.01 17.08 -35.10
C ALA A 692 5.13 16.93 -34.06
N ASN A 693 4.94 17.48 -32.85
CA ASN A 693 5.95 17.40 -31.81
C ASN A 693 6.01 16.01 -31.16
N MET A 694 4.87 15.33 -30.98
CA MET A 694 4.85 13.94 -30.53
C MET A 694 5.56 13.02 -31.54
N CYS A 695 5.32 13.17 -32.85
CA CYS A 695 6.09 12.47 -33.88
C CYS A 695 7.59 12.76 -33.79
N LYS A 696 8.00 14.02 -33.58
CA LYS A 696 9.40 14.42 -33.39
C LYS A 696 10.02 13.71 -32.19
N MET A 697 9.33 13.66 -31.05
CA MET A 697 9.78 13.01 -29.81
C MET A 697 9.80 11.47 -29.89
N HIS A 698 8.93 10.84 -30.69
CA HIS A 698 8.95 9.39 -30.90
C HIS A 698 10.01 8.94 -31.92
N ASN A 699 10.33 9.77 -32.90
CA ASN A 699 11.33 9.44 -33.92
C ASN A 699 12.71 9.18 -33.29
N GLY A 700 13.38 8.11 -33.72
CA GLY A 700 14.70 7.71 -33.22
C GLY A 700 14.77 7.36 -31.73
N CYS A 701 13.63 7.14 -31.06
CA CYS A 701 13.61 6.85 -29.63
C CYS A 701 14.24 5.48 -29.31
N LEU A 702 15.30 5.47 -28.50
CA LEU A 702 15.95 4.24 -28.01
C LEU A 702 15.15 3.61 -26.86
N LEU A 703 15.24 2.29 -26.72
CA LEU A 703 14.61 1.55 -25.61
C LEU A 703 14.97 2.16 -24.24
N PRO A 704 14.03 2.22 -23.27
CA PRO A 704 14.23 2.94 -22.02
C PRO A 704 15.07 2.19 -20.96
N TRP A 705 15.95 1.26 -21.33
CA TRP A 705 16.79 0.47 -20.41
C TRP A 705 18.17 0.13 -21.00
N VAL A 706 19.16 -0.12 -20.13
CA VAL A 706 20.48 -0.68 -20.54
C VAL A 706 20.42 -2.21 -20.68
N ARG A 707 19.60 -2.87 -19.86
CA ARG A 707 19.38 -4.32 -19.86
C ARG A 707 17.89 -4.58 -19.94
N GLU A 708 17.49 -5.53 -20.78
CA GLU A 708 16.10 -5.95 -20.93
C GLU A 708 15.49 -6.44 -19.60
N PRO A 709 14.31 -5.90 -19.20
CA PRO A 709 13.58 -6.36 -18.02
C PRO A 709 13.05 -7.78 -18.17
N GLY A 710 13.06 -8.57 -17.08
CA GLY A 710 12.68 -9.98 -17.10
C GLY A 710 11.31 -10.27 -17.74
N LEU A 711 10.30 -9.41 -17.55
CA LEU A 711 8.97 -9.59 -18.15
C LEU A 711 8.98 -9.62 -19.69
N LEU A 712 9.91 -8.91 -20.34
CA LEU A 712 10.05 -8.96 -21.81
C LEU A 712 10.77 -10.21 -22.32
N ALA A 713 11.41 -10.98 -21.43
CA ALA A 713 11.89 -12.32 -21.75
C ALA A 713 10.80 -13.40 -21.64
N ALA A 714 9.59 -13.07 -21.16
CA ALA A 714 8.49 -14.04 -21.09
C ALA A 714 7.95 -14.40 -22.48
N VAL A 715 7.78 -13.39 -23.35
CA VAL A 715 7.39 -13.51 -24.76
C VAL A 715 8.34 -12.60 -25.56
N PRO A 716 9.01 -13.08 -26.62
CA PRO A 716 10.04 -12.34 -27.35
C PRO A 716 9.43 -11.26 -28.28
N ILE A 717 8.84 -10.24 -27.67
CA ILE A 717 8.16 -9.13 -28.34
C ILE A 717 9.19 -8.31 -29.14
N PRO A 718 8.93 -7.93 -30.41
CA PRO A 718 9.81 -7.08 -31.20
C PRO A 718 10.09 -5.71 -30.56
N ASP A 719 11.30 -5.17 -30.76
CA ASP A 719 11.75 -3.90 -30.15
C ASP A 719 10.77 -2.73 -30.34
N GLU A 720 10.11 -2.66 -31.50
CA GLU A 720 9.08 -1.66 -31.84
C GLU A 720 7.86 -1.67 -30.89
N TYR A 721 7.59 -2.77 -30.16
CA TYR A 721 6.52 -2.86 -29.17
C TYR A 721 7.04 -3.00 -27.72
N LYS A 722 8.34 -3.24 -27.51
CA LYS A 722 8.90 -3.51 -26.17
C LYS A 722 8.70 -2.36 -25.19
N ALA A 723 8.94 -1.11 -25.61
CA ALA A 723 8.71 0.05 -24.73
C ALA A 723 7.21 0.22 -24.40
N GLU A 724 6.34 -0.01 -25.40
CA GLU A 724 4.89 0.03 -25.28
C GLU A 724 4.30 -1.05 -24.34
N PHE A 725 5.00 -2.14 -24.07
CA PHE A 725 4.57 -3.15 -23.10
C PHE A 725 4.32 -2.57 -21.71
N PHE A 726 5.07 -1.53 -21.31
CA PHE A 726 4.85 -0.79 -20.07
C PHE A 726 3.81 0.31 -20.30
N ARG A 727 2.54 0.02 -20.00
CA ARG A 727 1.40 0.89 -20.32
C ARG A 727 1.13 1.91 -19.22
N PHE A 728 0.97 3.17 -19.61
CA PHE A 728 0.48 4.23 -18.73
C PHE A 728 -0.96 3.94 -18.27
N ASP A 729 -1.23 4.14 -16.98
CA ASP A 729 -2.58 4.07 -16.45
C ASP A 729 -3.27 5.44 -16.50
N ILE A 730 -4.52 5.45 -16.95
CA ILE A 730 -5.32 6.69 -17.05
C ILE A 730 -5.70 7.27 -15.68
N PHE A 731 -5.65 6.47 -14.60
CA PHE A 731 -6.11 6.90 -13.29
C PHE A 731 -5.14 7.86 -12.60
N HIS A 732 -3.84 7.58 -12.64
CA HIS A 732 -2.78 8.46 -12.13
C HIS A 732 -2.42 9.57 -13.13
N ALA A 733 -2.54 9.32 -14.44
CA ALA A 733 -2.34 10.34 -15.45
C ALA A 733 -3.41 11.45 -15.37
N LEU A 734 -4.70 11.09 -15.24
CA LEU A 734 -5.82 12.03 -15.30
C LEU A 734 -6.51 12.21 -13.94
N HIS A 735 -7.22 11.22 -13.41
CA HIS A 735 -8.10 11.38 -12.23
C HIS A 735 -7.38 11.77 -10.93
N LYS A 736 -6.21 11.20 -10.62
CA LYS A 736 -5.29 11.66 -9.55
C LYS A 736 -4.17 12.55 -10.12
N GLY A 737 -4.45 13.11 -11.28
CA GLY A 737 -3.45 13.64 -12.18
C GLY A 737 -3.81 15.00 -12.74
N LEU A 738 -3.65 15.15 -14.05
CA LEU A 738 -3.96 16.38 -14.77
C LEU A 738 -5.33 16.96 -14.37
N MET A 739 -6.35 16.11 -14.22
CA MET A 739 -7.71 16.54 -13.88
C MET A 739 -7.89 16.94 -12.40
N ALA A 740 -7.11 16.36 -11.48
CA ALA A 740 -7.09 16.80 -10.08
C ALA A 740 -6.35 18.13 -9.93
N ASP A 741 -5.23 18.28 -10.66
CA ASP A 741 -4.46 19.52 -10.73
C ASP A 741 -5.30 20.63 -11.41
N MET A 742 -6.04 20.33 -12.49
CA MET A 742 -7.01 21.24 -13.12
C MET A 742 -8.12 21.68 -12.16
N ALA A 743 -8.76 20.73 -11.47
CA ALA A 743 -9.83 21.02 -10.50
C ALA A 743 -9.35 21.93 -9.36
N ALA A 744 -8.15 21.69 -8.83
CA ALA A 744 -7.56 22.53 -7.79
C ALA A 744 -7.24 23.95 -8.29
N ASN A 745 -6.72 24.09 -9.52
CA ASN A 745 -6.46 25.40 -10.12
C ASN A 745 -7.75 26.16 -10.42
N ALA A 746 -8.78 25.49 -10.97
CA ALA A 746 -10.08 26.10 -11.22
C ALA A 746 -10.75 26.62 -9.94
N ILE A 747 -10.71 25.85 -8.83
CA ILE A 747 -11.21 26.31 -7.52
C ILE A 747 -10.47 27.57 -7.05
N VAL A 748 -9.13 27.58 -7.12
CA VAL A 748 -8.36 28.75 -6.66
C VAL A 748 -8.61 29.96 -7.56
N CYS A 749 -8.72 29.79 -8.88
CA CYS A 749 -9.16 30.86 -9.78
C CYS A 749 -10.57 31.38 -9.44
N CYS A 750 -11.52 30.50 -9.07
CA CYS A 750 -12.85 30.89 -8.60
C CYS A 750 -12.81 31.68 -7.27
N PHE A 751 -11.77 31.50 -6.44
CA PHE A 751 -11.52 32.35 -5.27
C PHE A 751 -10.86 33.68 -5.66
N ASP A 752 -9.89 33.66 -6.58
CA ASP A 752 -9.19 34.85 -7.08
C ASP A 752 -10.16 35.81 -7.81
N GLY A 753 -11.21 35.29 -8.45
CA GLY A 753 -12.24 36.04 -9.20
C GLY A 753 -13.61 36.11 -8.51
N GLU A 754 -13.67 36.00 -7.18
CA GLU A 754 -14.88 36.16 -6.34
C GLU A 754 -16.15 35.37 -6.75
N VAL A 755 -16.01 34.26 -7.50
CA VAL A 755 -17.15 33.40 -7.93
C VAL A 755 -17.91 32.82 -6.73
N PHE A 756 -17.22 32.59 -5.60
CA PHE A 756 -17.80 32.18 -4.32
C PHE A 756 -17.99 33.36 -3.33
N GLY A 757 -17.98 34.59 -3.84
CA GLY A 757 -18.00 35.84 -3.09
C GLY A 757 -16.66 36.17 -2.41
N ALA A 758 -16.59 37.35 -1.79
CA ALA A 758 -15.41 37.80 -1.05
C ALA A 758 -15.28 37.16 0.34
N GLY A 759 -14.04 36.82 0.73
CA GLY A 759 -13.73 36.35 2.08
C GLY A 759 -12.33 35.78 2.26
N SER A 760 -12.00 35.41 3.51
CA SER A 760 -10.81 34.60 3.81
C SER A 760 -10.87 33.25 3.09
N PHE A 761 -9.75 32.79 2.52
CA PHE A 761 -9.62 31.52 1.79
C PHE A 761 -10.26 30.31 2.51
N GLU A 762 -10.16 30.26 3.83
CA GLU A 762 -10.75 29.22 4.68
C GLU A 762 -12.28 29.22 4.61
N ARG A 763 -12.90 30.42 4.68
CA ARG A 763 -14.34 30.61 4.46
C ARG A 763 -14.73 30.26 3.01
N LEU A 764 -13.91 30.60 2.03
CA LEU A 764 -14.18 30.26 0.62
C LEU A 764 -14.11 28.74 0.39
N CYS A 765 -13.20 28.03 1.08
CA CYS A 765 -13.19 26.57 1.11
C CYS A 765 -14.46 26.00 1.73
N ASP A 766 -14.93 26.53 2.87
CA ASP A 766 -16.16 26.07 3.52
C ASP A 766 -17.41 26.33 2.65
N VAL A 767 -17.50 27.49 1.98
CA VAL A 767 -18.59 27.84 1.04
C VAL A 767 -18.57 26.92 -0.18
N CYS A 768 -17.44 26.84 -0.89
CA CYS A 768 -17.28 25.98 -2.06
C CYS A 768 -17.54 24.50 -1.73
N PHE A 769 -17.15 24.04 -0.53
CA PHE A 769 -17.44 22.68 -0.08
C PHE A 769 -18.94 22.45 0.24
N ALA A 770 -19.62 23.44 0.82
CA ALA A 770 -21.06 23.36 1.07
C ALA A 770 -21.85 23.28 -0.24
N GLU A 771 -21.52 24.12 -1.23
CA GLU A 771 -22.12 24.09 -2.57
C GLU A 771 -21.81 22.78 -3.31
N LEU A 772 -20.55 22.31 -3.31
CA LEU A 772 -20.14 21.02 -3.88
C LEU A 772 -20.91 19.85 -3.25
N LYS A 773 -21.11 19.87 -1.93
CA LYS A 773 -21.82 18.81 -1.20
C LYS A 773 -23.31 18.80 -1.56
N GLU A 774 -23.92 19.97 -1.72
CA GLU A 774 -25.32 20.09 -2.15
C GLU A 774 -25.50 19.67 -3.62
N PHE A 775 -24.58 20.05 -4.50
CA PHE A 775 -24.52 19.57 -5.89
C PHE A 775 -24.40 18.05 -5.97
N CYS A 776 -23.52 17.44 -5.15
CA CYS A 776 -23.40 15.99 -5.08
C CYS A 776 -24.70 15.33 -4.59
N ARG A 777 -25.39 15.95 -3.62
CA ARG A 777 -26.67 15.47 -3.08
C ARG A 777 -27.77 15.49 -4.14
N SER A 778 -27.90 16.56 -4.91
CA SER A 778 -28.91 16.66 -5.99
C SER A 778 -28.62 15.72 -7.17
N HIS A 779 -27.35 15.52 -7.52
CA HIS A 779 -26.93 14.65 -8.62
C HIS A 779 -26.69 13.18 -8.23
N SER A 780 -27.02 12.78 -6.99
CA SER A 780 -26.79 11.42 -6.47
C SER A 780 -25.32 10.94 -6.56
N MET A 781 -24.37 11.86 -6.43
CA MET A 781 -22.93 11.59 -6.45
C MET A 781 -22.39 11.36 -5.03
N THR A 782 -21.41 10.47 -4.89
CA THR A 782 -20.77 10.16 -3.59
C THR A 782 -19.43 10.89 -3.48
N LEU A 783 -19.39 11.93 -2.65
CA LEU A 783 -18.15 12.62 -2.27
C LEU A 783 -17.54 11.93 -1.05
N HIS A 784 -16.24 11.61 -1.09
CA HIS A 784 -15.53 10.91 -0.01
C HIS A 784 -14.76 11.84 0.93
N MET A 785 -14.38 13.03 0.48
CA MET A 785 -13.75 14.05 1.34
C MET A 785 -14.76 14.69 2.31
N SER A 786 -14.33 14.97 3.54
CA SER A 786 -15.16 15.53 4.62
C SER A 786 -15.14 17.07 4.71
N GLY A 787 -14.33 17.73 3.88
CA GLY A 787 -14.16 19.18 3.82
C GLY A 787 -13.09 19.56 2.79
N LEU A 788 -13.13 20.78 2.27
CA LEU A 788 -12.10 21.34 1.38
C LEU A 788 -11.08 22.15 2.20
N THR A 789 -9.80 22.11 1.83
CA THR A 789 -8.72 22.82 2.57
C THR A 789 -7.55 23.18 1.64
N ARG A 790 -6.70 24.13 2.06
CA ARG A 790 -5.38 24.42 1.44
C ARG A 790 -4.56 23.15 1.19
N THR A 791 -4.56 22.22 2.14
CA THR A 791 -3.86 20.93 2.05
C THR A 791 -4.36 20.10 0.87
N LEU A 792 -5.68 19.99 0.70
CA LEU A 792 -6.30 19.22 -0.37
C LEU A 792 -6.20 19.91 -1.74
N LEU A 793 -6.13 21.24 -1.75
CA LEU A 793 -5.84 22.04 -2.96
C LEU A 793 -4.34 22.14 -3.29
N GLY A 794 -3.45 21.66 -2.42
CA GLY A 794 -1.99 21.79 -2.56
C GLY A 794 -1.46 23.22 -2.48
N PHE A 795 -2.30 24.18 -2.07
CA PHE A 795 -2.07 25.61 -2.19
C PHE A 795 -1.97 26.25 -0.79
N MET A 796 -0.78 26.13 -0.17
CA MET A 796 -0.54 26.66 1.16
C MET A 796 -0.23 28.16 1.13
N ARG A 797 0.47 28.61 0.10
CA ARG A 797 0.95 29.99 -0.13
C ARG A 797 0.59 30.43 -1.54
N SER A 798 0.50 31.75 -1.74
CA SER A 798 0.28 32.37 -3.05
C SER A 798 1.37 32.09 -4.09
N SER A 799 2.55 31.61 -3.65
CA SER A 799 3.69 31.16 -4.46
C SER A 799 3.68 29.68 -4.82
N ASP A 800 2.75 28.89 -4.27
CA ASP A 800 2.62 27.48 -4.59
C ASP A 800 1.75 27.32 -5.84
N TYR A 801 1.84 26.19 -6.52
CA TYR A 801 0.89 25.83 -7.58
C TYR A 801 -0.19 24.91 -7.00
N PRO A 802 -1.49 25.18 -7.21
CA PRO A 802 -2.55 24.26 -6.82
C PRO A 802 -2.36 22.87 -7.45
N THR A 803 -2.50 21.83 -6.63
CA THR A 803 -2.38 20.41 -7.01
C THR A 803 -3.41 19.61 -6.22
N GLY A 804 -4.20 18.78 -6.90
CA GLY A 804 -5.35 18.10 -6.27
C GLY A 804 -4.90 16.92 -5.40
N ASN A 805 -4.73 17.16 -4.10
CA ASN A 805 -4.14 16.24 -3.13
C ASN A 805 -5.17 15.41 -2.34
N TRP A 806 -6.40 15.27 -2.84
CA TRP A 806 -7.43 14.44 -2.23
C TRP A 806 -7.23 12.94 -2.50
N PHE A 807 -7.53 12.11 -1.49
CA PHE A 807 -7.15 10.69 -1.49
C PHE A 807 -7.92 9.80 -2.47
N LYS A 808 -9.05 10.25 -3.02
CA LYS A 808 -9.93 9.45 -3.88
C LYS A 808 -10.13 10.15 -5.23
N GLY A 809 -9.67 9.53 -6.32
CA GLY A 809 -9.87 10.05 -7.67
C GLY A 809 -11.34 10.11 -8.13
N ALA A 810 -12.27 9.53 -7.36
CA ALA A 810 -13.72 9.74 -7.55
C ALA A 810 -14.17 11.15 -7.13
N ASP A 811 -13.50 11.77 -6.14
CA ASP A 811 -13.79 13.15 -5.73
C ASP A 811 -13.47 14.13 -6.87
N THR A 812 -12.45 13.85 -7.69
CA THR A 812 -12.13 14.63 -8.90
C THR A 812 -13.31 14.71 -9.88
N VAL A 813 -14.04 13.61 -10.04
CA VAL A 813 -15.23 13.55 -10.92
C VAL A 813 -16.37 14.38 -10.36
N CYS A 814 -16.56 14.36 -9.03
CA CYS A 814 -17.55 15.18 -8.35
C CYS A 814 -17.22 16.67 -8.48
N ILE A 815 -15.96 17.05 -8.25
CA ILE A 815 -15.48 18.44 -8.32
C ILE A 815 -15.56 18.97 -9.75
N LEU A 816 -15.10 18.23 -10.77
CA LEU A 816 -15.17 18.71 -12.16
C LEU A 816 -16.61 18.82 -12.67
N ALA A 817 -17.52 17.92 -12.27
CA ALA A 817 -18.93 18.04 -12.64
C ALA A 817 -19.60 19.26 -11.96
N PHE A 818 -19.28 19.52 -10.70
CA PHE A 818 -19.72 20.71 -9.97
C PHE A 818 -19.21 22.00 -10.61
N LEU A 819 -17.92 22.08 -10.93
CA LEU A 819 -17.31 23.27 -11.56
C LEU A 819 -17.85 23.52 -12.98
N GLU A 820 -18.19 22.48 -13.75
CA GLU A 820 -18.83 22.62 -15.07
C GLU A 820 -20.15 23.41 -14.96
N SER A 821 -21.01 23.06 -14.00
CA SER A 821 -22.26 23.79 -13.71
C SER A 821 -21.98 25.18 -13.12
N ARG A 822 -21.20 25.21 -12.04
CA ARG A 822 -21.07 26.38 -11.16
C ARG A 822 -20.33 27.55 -11.80
N ILE A 823 -19.40 27.29 -12.72
CA ILE A 823 -18.76 28.33 -13.53
C ILE A 823 -19.74 28.82 -14.60
N ALA A 824 -20.44 27.92 -15.31
CA ALA A 824 -21.40 28.29 -16.34
C ALA A 824 -22.53 29.19 -15.82
N GLU A 825 -23.00 28.94 -14.60
CA GLU A 825 -23.95 29.79 -13.87
C GLU A 825 -23.41 31.23 -13.68
N SER A 826 -22.15 31.41 -13.28
CA SER A 826 -21.55 32.73 -13.05
C SER A 826 -21.02 33.45 -14.30
N LEU A 827 -20.94 32.80 -15.47
CA LEU A 827 -20.49 33.47 -16.71
C LEU A 827 -21.40 34.64 -17.15
N ALA A 828 -22.63 34.72 -16.63
CA ALA A 828 -23.51 35.87 -16.84
C ALA A 828 -23.02 37.13 -16.11
N ASP A 829 -22.63 36.99 -14.84
CA ASP A 829 -22.43 38.09 -13.89
C ASP A 829 -20.98 38.62 -13.80
N LEU A 830 -20.03 37.90 -14.42
CA LEU A 830 -18.61 38.26 -14.45
C LEU A 830 -18.30 39.37 -15.48
N ASP A 831 -17.35 40.26 -15.14
CA ASP A 831 -16.80 41.26 -16.07
C ASP A 831 -16.10 40.62 -17.28
N ASP A 832 -15.94 41.35 -18.39
CA ASP A 832 -15.42 40.80 -19.65
C ASP A 832 -14.00 40.18 -19.53
N SER A 833 -13.17 40.67 -18.62
CA SER A 833 -11.82 40.13 -18.40
C SER A 833 -11.86 38.80 -17.65
N ALA A 834 -12.58 38.76 -16.52
CA ALA A 834 -12.79 37.56 -15.74
C ALA A 834 -13.56 36.50 -16.55
N LYS A 835 -14.64 36.90 -17.23
CA LYS A 835 -15.48 36.08 -18.13
C LYS A 835 -14.67 35.45 -19.25
N SER A 836 -13.66 36.15 -19.80
CA SER A 836 -12.73 35.60 -20.79
C SER A 836 -11.91 34.43 -20.22
N LEU A 837 -11.34 34.58 -19.02
CA LEU A 837 -10.61 33.52 -18.32
C LEU A 837 -11.54 32.35 -17.90
N PHE A 838 -12.68 32.65 -17.28
CA PHE A 838 -13.61 31.62 -16.81
C PHE A 838 -14.28 30.85 -17.95
N SER A 839 -14.48 31.45 -19.13
CA SER A 839 -14.91 30.73 -20.33
C SER A 839 -13.87 29.70 -20.78
N GLU A 840 -12.58 30.03 -20.72
CA GLU A 840 -11.50 29.08 -21.05
C GLU A 840 -11.39 27.95 -20.02
N ILE A 841 -11.56 28.25 -18.73
CA ILE A 841 -11.61 27.25 -17.65
C ILE A 841 -12.84 26.34 -17.82
N TYR A 842 -14.02 26.90 -18.13
CA TYR A 842 -15.23 26.13 -18.41
C TYR A 842 -15.05 25.19 -19.60
N GLU A 843 -14.58 25.71 -20.74
CA GLU A 843 -14.36 24.93 -21.96
C GLU A 843 -13.33 23.81 -21.77
N MET A 844 -12.30 24.03 -20.94
CA MET A 844 -11.34 23.00 -20.52
C MET A 844 -12.00 21.90 -19.66
N ILE A 845 -12.82 22.28 -18.67
CA ILE A 845 -13.50 21.34 -17.76
C ILE A 845 -14.56 20.53 -18.50
N ALA A 846 -15.41 21.18 -19.32
CA ALA A 846 -16.41 20.52 -20.14
C ALA A 846 -15.76 19.54 -21.14
N ALA A 847 -14.62 19.91 -21.73
CA ALA A 847 -13.84 19.00 -22.58
C ALA A 847 -13.28 17.79 -21.81
N ALA A 848 -12.74 17.98 -20.61
CA ALA A 848 -12.26 16.89 -19.75
C ALA A 848 -13.40 15.95 -19.31
N ASN A 849 -14.54 16.50 -18.87
CA ASN A 849 -15.71 15.72 -18.50
C ASN A 849 -16.29 14.98 -19.71
N SER A 850 -16.31 15.59 -20.90
CA SER A 850 -16.73 14.93 -22.14
C SER A 850 -15.80 13.77 -22.52
N PHE A 851 -14.48 13.96 -22.44
CA PHE A 851 -13.50 12.91 -22.68
C PHE A 851 -13.70 11.70 -21.74
N MET A 852 -13.78 11.96 -20.42
CA MET A 852 -13.98 10.88 -19.44
C MET A 852 -15.37 10.24 -19.56
N ARG A 853 -16.41 11.00 -19.89
CA ARG A 853 -17.77 10.47 -20.12
C ARG A 853 -17.79 9.51 -21.31
N CYS A 854 -17.11 9.84 -22.40
CA CYS A 854 -16.94 8.95 -23.54
C CYS A 854 -16.17 7.68 -23.15
N ILE A 855 -14.96 7.80 -22.58
CA ILE A 855 -14.07 6.65 -22.38
C ILE A 855 -14.65 5.55 -21.47
N TYR A 856 -15.47 5.92 -20.46
CA TYR A 856 -16.19 4.96 -19.62
C TYR A 856 -17.46 4.37 -20.28
N HIS A 857 -18.01 5.03 -21.28
CA HIS A 857 -19.15 4.53 -22.08
C HIS A 857 -18.71 3.69 -23.28
N SER A 858 -17.41 3.62 -23.60
CA SER A 858 -16.87 2.81 -24.70
C SER A 858 -16.58 1.35 -24.33
N ALA A 859 -16.50 0.48 -25.35
CA ALA A 859 -16.12 -0.93 -25.22
C ALA A 859 -14.60 -1.10 -25.02
N LEU A 860 -14.08 -2.34 -25.11
CA LEU A 860 -12.63 -2.61 -25.10
C LEU A 860 -11.93 -2.04 -26.35
N TRP A 861 -12.58 -2.16 -27.51
CA TRP A 861 -12.20 -1.52 -28.77
C TRP A 861 -13.10 -0.31 -29.01
N LEU A 862 -12.52 0.81 -29.44
CA LEU A 862 -13.25 2.04 -29.72
C LEU A 862 -13.84 2.00 -31.14
N THR A 863 -15.06 2.51 -31.34
CA THR A 863 -15.51 2.86 -32.69
C THR A 863 -14.72 4.05 -33.24
N SER A 864 -14.77 4.28 -34.55
CA SER A 864 -14.19 5.48 -35.17
C SER A 864 -14.73 6.77 -34.53
N ASP A 865 -16.04 6.83 -34.27
CA ASP A 865 -16.69 8.02 -33.69
C ASP A 865 -16.27 8.26 -32.24
N GLU A 866 -16.13 7.19 -31.44
CA GLU A 866 -15.66 7.27 -30.06
C GLU A 866 -14.20 7.73 -29.99
N ARG A 867 -13.32 7.13 -30.80
CA ARG A 867 -11.91 7.53 -30.93
C ARG A 867 -11.79 8.99 -31.37
N ASP A 868 -12.58 9.40 -32.36
CA ASP A 868 -12.54 10.76 -32.91
C ASP A 868 -13.09 11.78 -31.91
N HIS A 869 -14.14 11.44 -31.16
CA HIS A 869 -14.65 12.26 -30.06
C HIS A 869 -13.63 12.40 -28.92
N LEU A 870 -12.92 11.34 -28.55
CA LEU A 870 -11.83 11.38 -27.57
C LEU A 870 -10.67 12.26 -28.06
N LEU A 871 -10.32 12.22 -29.34
CA LEU A 871 -9.30 13.11 -29.91
C LEU A 871 -9.73 14.58 -29.88
N ILE A 872 -10.96 14.90 -30.31
CA ILE A 872 -11.49 16.27 -30.30
C ILE A 872 -11.57 16.82 -28.88
N SER A 873 -12.18 16.08 -27.94
CA SER A 873 -12.31 16.51 -26.55
C SER A 873 -10.96 16.57 -25.82
N GLY A 874 -10.05 15.64 -26.10
CA GLY A 874 -8.70 15.62 -25.52
C GLY A 874 -7.83 16.79 -25.96
N HIS A 875 -7.76 17.07 -27.27
CA HIS A 875 -7.03 18.23 -27.78
C HIS A 875 -7.68 19.55 -27.33
N LYS A 876 -9.02 19.63 -27.26
CA LYS A 876 -9.72 20.80 -26.70
C LYS A 876 -9.32 21.07 -25.25
N CYS A 877 -9.30 20.04 -24.40
CA CYS A 877 -8.84 20.11 -23.01
C CYS A 877 -7.40 20.63 -22.90
N VAL A 878 -6.45 20.05 -23.64
CA VAL A 878 -5.04 20.48 -23.66
C VAL A 878 -4.90 21.94 -24.12
N ASN A 879 -5.60 22.33 -25.19
CA ASN A 879 -5.47 23.66 -25.77
C ASN A 879 -5.97 24.75 -24.82
N TYR A 880 -7.08 24.52 -24.10
CA TYR A 880 -7.55 25.47 -23.09
C TYR A 880 -6.70 25.46 -21.81
N PHE A 881 -6.12 24.31 -21.40
CA PHE A 881 -5.11 24.27 -20.34
C PHE A 881 -3.91 25.16 -20.69
N HIS A 882 -3.41 25.10 -21.94
CA HIS A 882 -2.31 25.94 -22.40
C HIS A 882 -2.66 27.43 -22.35
N LYS A 883 -3.86 27.84 -22.79
CA LYS A 883 -4.31 29.24 -22.66
C LYS A 883 -4.35 29.69 -21.20
N CYS A 884 -4.91 28.87 -20.30
CA CYS A 884 -4.95 29.17 -18.87
C CYS A 884 -3.54 29.30 -18.26
N ALA A 885 -2.59 28.44 -18.68
CA ALA A 885 -1.19 28.51 -18.28
C ALA A 885 -0.48 29.75 -18.82
N GLN A 886 -0.73 30.14 -20.07
CA GLN A 886 -0.17 31.35 -20.66
C GLN A 886 -0.67 32.61 -19.92
N ARG A 887 -1.99 32.76 -19.72
CA ARG A 887 -2.57 33.87 -18.95
C ARG A 887 -1.99 33.97 -17.53
N ALA A 888 -1.79 32.84 -16.85
CA ALA A 888 -1.20 32.83 -15.51
C ALA A 888 0.28 33.23 -15.49
N PHE A 889 1.05 32.80 -16.51
CA PHE A 889 2.44 33.22 -16.69
C PHE A 889 2.55 34.72 -16.97
N ASP A 890 1.71 35.24 -17.87
CA ASP A 890 1.66 36.65 -18.25
C ASP A 890 1.21 37.55 -17.08
N ALA A 891 0.26 37.08 -16.26
CA ALA A 891 -0.15 37.73 -15.01
C ALA A 891 0.79 37.47 -13.82
N HIS A 892 1.89 36.74 -14.02
CA HIS A 892 2.90 36.39 -13.02
C HIS A 892 2.37 35.67 -11.76
N VAL A 893 1.28 34.89 -11.89
CA VAL A 893 0.68 34.11 -10.80
C VAL A 893 0.98 32.62 -10.93
N THR A 894 1.22 31.94 -9.80
CA THR A 894 1.44 30.48 -9.80
C THR A 894 0.13 29.71 -9.90
N ARG A 895 -0.38 29.58 -11.13
CA ARG A 895 -1.49 28.70 -11.53
C ARG A 895 -1.05 27.82 -12.71
N TRP A 896 -1.81 26.77 -12.99
CA TRP A 896 -1.74 25.97 -14.23
C TRP A 896 -0.35 25.42 -14.58
N LYS A 897 0.33 24.81 -13.60
CA LYS A 897 1.68 24.26 -13.80
C LYS A 897 1.70 23.11 -14.80
N TYR A 898 2.60 23.18 -15.77
CA TYR A 898 3.04 22.02 -16.54
C TYR A 898 3.73 20.97 -15.65
N MET A 899 2.98 19.93 -15.31
CA MET A 899 3.49 18.69 -14.70
C MET A 899 3.64 17.63 -15.80
N PRO A 900 4.59 16.67 -15.69
CA PRO A 900 4.74 15.56 -16.65
C PRO A 900 3.44 14.82 -16.98
N LYS A 901 2.47 14.79 -16.07
CA LYS A 901 1.14 14.19 -16.27
C LYS A 901 0.41 14.69 -17.54
N ILE A 902 0.62 15.93 -17.97
CA ILE A 902 0.07 16.45 -19.24
C ILE A 902 0.66 15.73 -20.45
N HIS A 903 1.92 15.34 -20.38
CA HIS A 903 2.61 14.62 -21.43
C HIS A 903 2.14 13.16 -21.51
N LEU A 904 1.81 12.49 -20.38
CA LEU A 904 1.14 11.19 -20.42
C LEU A 904 -0.23 11.28 -21.11
N PHE A 905 -0.96 12.39 -20.91
CA PHE A 905 -2.21 12.61 -21.66
C PHE A 905 -1.94 12.80 -23.15
N GLY A 906 -0.88 13.55 -23.50
CA GLY A 906 -0.35 13.65 -24.86
C GLY A 906 -0.02 12.30 -25.50
N GLU A 907 0.64 11.40 -24.78
CA GLU A 907 0.93 10.04 -25.23
C GLU A 907 -0.36 9.24 -25.50
N ILE A 908 -1.37 9.35 -24.63
CA ILE A 908 -2.69 8.72 -24.85
C ILE A 908 -3.34 9.25 -26.13
N LEU A 909 -3.35 10.56 -26.35
CA LEU A 909 -3.91 11.17 -27.58
C LEU A 909 -3.10 10.81 -28.82
N PHE A 910 -1.77 10.77 -28.71
CA PHE A 910 -0.86 10.39 -29.79
C PHE A 910 -1.10 8.95 -30.25
N PHE A 911 -1.32 7.99 -29.35
CA PHE A 911 -1.66 6.62 -29.74
C PHE A 911 -3.01 6.53 -30.47
N LEU A 912 -4.04 7.25 -29.99
CA LEU A 912 -5.34 7.29 -30.67
C LEU A 912 -5.25 7.93 -32.08
N GLU A 913 -4.49 9.02 -32.23
CA GLU A 913 -4.28 9.72 -33.50
C GLU A 913 -3.39 8.91 -34.46
N ARG A 914 -2.40 8.18 -33.94
CA ARG A 914 -1.55 7.25 -34.71
C ARG A 914 -2.39 6.11 -35.29
N ASP A 915 -3.22 5.50 -34.45
CA ASP A 915 -4.04 4.36 -34.84
C ASP A 915 -5.15 4.80 -35.83
N LYS A 916 -5.72 6.01 -35.62
CA LYS A 916 -6.56 6.70 -36.61
C LYS A 916 -5.87 6.89 -37.96
N ARG A 917 -4.68 7.50 -37.98
CA ARG A 917 -3.92 7.80 -39.22
C ARG A 917 -3.46 6.54 -39.96
N ARG A 918 -3.27 5.43 -39.25
CA ARG A 918 -2.98 4.09 -39.81
C ARG A 918 -4.23 3.34 -40.26
N ASN A 919 -5.43 3.88 -40.01
CA ASN A 919 -6.73 3.23 -40.24
C ASN A 919 -6.84 1.84 -39.59
N ILE A 920 -6.41 1.73 -38.33
CA ILE A 920 -6.48 0.49 -37.52
C ILE A 920 -7.38 0.68 -36.28
N PRO A 921 -7.85 -0.41 -35.66
CA PRO A 921 -8.63 -0.34 -34.41
C PRO A 921 -7.80 0.30 -33.28
N SER A 922 -8.43 1.19 -32.52
CA SER A 922 -7.85 1.73 -31.29
C SER A 922 -8.38 0.98 -30.08
N LEU A 923 -7.46 0.45 -29.26
CA LEU A 923 -7.83 -0.10 -27.95
C LEU A 923 -8.22 1.05 -27.02
N ASN A 924 -9.28 0.88 -26.24
CA ASN A 924 -9.70 1.84 -25.24
C ASN A 924 -8.59 2.00 -24.16
N PRO A 925 -8.02 3.21 -23.94
CA PRO A 925 -6.99 3.43 -22.92
C PRO A 925 -7.41 3.03 -21.49
N LEU A 926 -8.72 2.98 -21.22
CA LEU A 926 -9.30 2.49 -19.97
C LEU A 926 -8.95 1.01 -19.68
N SER A 927 -8.56 0.23 -20.69
CA SER A 927 -8.09 -1.17 -20.54
C SER A 927 -6.86 -1.29 -19.63
N PHE A 928 -6.02 -0.27 -19.56
CA PHE A 928 -4.83 -0.23 -18.71
C PHE A 928 -5.03 0.55 -17.40
N CYS A 929 -6.28 0.91 -17.08
CA CYS A 929 -6.64 1.59 -15.83
C CYS A 929 -6.36 0.70 -14.60
N THR A 930 -5.88 1.31 -13.52
CA THR A 930 -5.50 0.65 -12.25
C THR A 930 -6.52 0.85 -11.11
N GLN A 931 -7.69 1.44 -11.37
CA GLN A 931 -8.71 1.72 -10.34
C GLN A 931 -9.15 0.47 -9.55
N GLN A 932 -9.32 -0.66 -10.23
CA GLN A 932 -9.69 -1.93 -9.61
C GLN A 932 -8.49 -2.63 -8.95
N ASP A 933 -7.30 -2.46 -9.53
CA ASP A 933 -6.04 -2.93 -8.98
C ASP A 933 -5.72 -2.23 -7.67
N GLU A 934 -6.00 -0.93 -7.53
CA GLU A 934 -5.90 -0.19 -6.26
C GLU A 934 -6.84 -0.72 -5.18
N ASP A 935 -8.06 -1.11 -5.54
CA ASP A 935 -8.99 -1.75 -4.60
C ASP A 935 -8.47 -3.13 -4.18
N PHE A 936 -7.89 -3.91 -5.10
CA PHE A 936 -7.22 -5.18 -4.77
C PHE A 936 -5.99 -4.97 -3.88
N VAL A 937 -5.08 -4.07 -4.27
CA VAL A 937 -3.89 -3.67 -3.50
C VAL A 937 -4.30 -3.19 -2.11
N GLY A 938 -5.38 -2.41 -2.01
CA GLY A 938 -6.00 -2.01 -0.75
C GLY A 938 -6.44 -3.20 0.11
N ARG A 939 -7.14 -4.18 -0.47
CA ARG A 939 -7.57 -5.43 0.22
C ARG A 939 -6.39 -6.29 0.65
N ILE A 940 -5.44 -6.57 -0.22
CA ILE A 940 -4.23 -7.34 0.11
C ILE A 940 -3.40 -6.61 1.18
N ALA A 941 -3.31 -5.28 1.11
CA ALA A 941 -2.69 -4.47 2.15
C ALA A 941 -3.44 -4.57 3.50
N VAL A 942 -4.79 -4.56 3.53
CA VAL A 942 -5.59 -4.86 4.73
C VAL A 942 -5.23 -6.23 5.30
N LEU A 943 -5.24 -7.29 4.48
CA LEU A 943 -4.91 -8.65 4.93
C LEU A 943 -3.48 -8.73 5.49
N SER A 944 -2.54 -8.00 4.91
CA SER A 944 -1.15 -7.92 5.38
C SER A 944 -0.96 -7.19 6.73
N ARG A 945 -1.94 -6.38 7.16
CA ARG A 945 -1.92 -5.74 8.49
C ARG A 945 -2.39 -6.68 9.61
N ALA A 946 -3.08 -7.78 9.27
CA ALA A 946 -3.62 -8.75 10.21
C ALA A 946 -2.73 -10.02 10.36
N VAL A 947 -1.41 -9.90 10.17
CA VAL A 947 -0.44 -11.02 10.22
C VAL A 947 0.91 -10.55 10.81
N SER A 948 1.66 -11.46 11.46
CA SER A 948 2.97 -11.12 12.03
C SER A 948 3.98 -10.73 10.94
N VAL A 949 4.74 -9.66 11.21
CA VAL A 949 5.77 -9.07 10.33
C VAL A 949 6.94 -10.04 10.05
N ARG A 950 7.10 -11.10 10.87
CA ARG A 950 8.05 -12.20 10.65
C ARG A 950 7.62 -13.13 9.51
N THR A 951 6.31 -13.30 9.30
CA THR A 951 5.70 -14.29 8.38
C THR A 951 4.81 -13.66 7.30
N VAL A 952 4.85 -12.33 7.14
CA VAL A 952 3.85 -11.57 6.38
C VAL A 952 3.67 -12.03 4.93
N HIS A 953 4.72 -12.42 4.21
CA HIS A 953 4.62 -12.85 2.80
C HIS A 953 3.69 -14.07 2.67
N SER A 954 4.04 -15.20 3.30
CA SER A 954 3.24 -16.43 3.27
C SER A 954 1.86 -16.25 3.90
N ARG A 955 1.74 -15.52 5.02
CA ARG A 955 0.46 -15.35 5.73
C ARG A 955 -0.52 -14.42 5.01
N THR A 956 -0.03 -13.42 4.26
CA THR A 956 -0.88 -12.57 3.43
C THR A 956 -1.45 -13.37 2.26
N ILE A 957 -0.61 -14.19 1.59
CA ILE A 957 -1.07 -15.09 0.52
C ILE A 957 -2.09 -16.10 1.07
N GLY A 958 -1.83 -16.74 2.22
CA GLY A 958 -2.79 -17.64 2.86
C GLY A 958 -4.13 -16.96 3.23
N ARG A 959 -4.10 -15.71 3.71
CA ARG A 959 -5.33 -14.92 3.92
C ARG A 959 -6.04 -14.55 2.61
N TYR A 960 -5.32 -14.34 1.51
CA TYR A 960 -5.93 -14.15 0.19
C TYR A 960 -6.65 -15.41 -0.28
N LEU A 961 -6.08 -16.61 -0.11
CA LEU A 961 -6.73 -17.88 -0.48
C LEU A 961 -8.06 -18.09 0.27
N VAL A 962 -8.13 -17.71 1.55
CA VAL A 962 -9.40 -17.69 2.32
C VAL A 962 -10.38 -16.65 1.75
N SER A 963 -9.91 -15.43 1.43
CA SER A 963 -10.76 -14.40 0.82
C SER A 963 -11.27 -14.77 -0.58
N LEU A 964 -10.50 -15.55 -1.34
CA LEU A 964 -10.83 -16.03 -2.68
C LEU A 964 -11.91 -17.11 -2.61
N ALA A 965 -11.74 -18.13 -1.78
CA ALA A 965 -12.79 -19.14 -1.54
C ALA A 965 -14.05 -18.57 -0.89
N SER A 966 -13.93 -17.54 -0.04
CA SER A 966 -15.09 -16.79 0.47
C SER A 966 -15.78 -15.89 -0.59
N SER A 967 -15.25 -15.83 -1.81
CA SER A 967 -15.83 -15.12 -2.97
C SER A 967 -16.29 -16.07 -4.09
N TRP A 968 -16.34 -17.39 -3.82
CA TRP A 968 -16.63 -18.46 -4.78
C TRP A 968 -18.01 -19.10 -4.56
#